data_AF-A0A0W0YWF3-F1
#
_entry.id   AF-A0A0W0YWF3-F1
#
_cell.length_a   1.000
_cell.length_b   1.000
_cell.length_c   1.000
_cell.angle_alpha   90.00
_cell.angle_beta   90.00
_cell.angle_gamma   90.00
#
_symmetry.space_group_name_H-M   'P 1'
#
loop_
_entity.id
_entity.type
_entity.pdbx_description
1 polymer ?
#
loop_
_entity_poly.entity_id
_entity_poly.type
_entity_poly.pdbx_seq_one_letter_code
_entity_poly.pdbx_strand_id
1 'polypeptide(L)'
;MSETVAENPLDLFGLKGADYARKILTPEEKSPRSITKLSKYEGTRENTLKKFQADLASLNPQILTLQRQDPKRKKETRDKLVKTWALLYDEYLHKTGSNRPYGLDDLRKQMMLCQAYLDILDGREVASPESAHEAEFHGRENYFKILAMRTGQWLADKMQELSGGKTKVIKGWMGELNGRRLYWVWGGGMLSSILALLPTDFFNNQQAQKALAVPGPAMGYISWLLYYARFGLELGLLLKHTIKGPWMDATEHKFSILSPEDIASDKLPEENHLYFQVIDGKIAYSVLTPQGKELKGVKLEEFDAPEELNEQWLKQHKRALLGAISQNGHIHLHERDIPTWERFKTQWNQRKFQLLNDSIWATANLVTFFWLTGAGTLGYAGNIVTVGLLLMDVSLTVWRFYEESTKHNKRMLELKTKREELEAQIRERNFTINELQSSIESLQEDSIGNTLAILDLQLRISKNQREIDNLQEQVTEIARIERKTAFDWKYKKAGLILDLSYAVGLVLAFSLMCTFFFPPAMVAPGILLILGVAGAALSFALTVAYAAATGGLEIAKTRATTAEIKREYKELLQAFKDTQDELGKLEKDDAKRPELKNLLKQQFIMLKDLEAEAGYHKQMARFQAAKLVRSVFIDAMIPAVVFASLVFMPLGIGLAVIGAGFALAVLSSIILNRFTPKEAEKYKMKEDEEDFKQFKANPDGATAGFLGRKRSGFFKDHSEQTEPTDVDSLIPRLEEQDEIVPLLKQSEI
;
A
#
# COMPACT_ATOMS: atom_id res chain seq x y z
N MET A 1 9.68 14.58 -30.62
CA MET A 1 9.35 13.79 -31.82
C MET A 1 7.84 13.73 -31.95
N SER A 2 7.25 14.64 -32.73
CA SER A 2 5.80 14.72 -32.93
C SER A 2 5.48 14.88 -34.40
N GLU A 3 5.57 13.76 -35.13
CA GLU A 3 4.80 13.55 -36.35
C GLU A 3 3.96 12.29 -36.09
N THR A 4 2.79 12.49 -35.49
CA THR A 4 1.73 11.50 -35.54
C THR A 4 1.28 11.42 -36.99
N VAL A 5 1.67 10.34 -37.66
CA VAL A 5 1.06 9.90 -38.92
C VAL A 5 -0.44 9.80 -38.65
N ALA A 6 -1.21 10.71 -39.25
CA ALA A 6 -2.66 10.60 -39.24
C ALA A 6 -3.01 9.32 -40.02
N GLU A 7 -3.36 8.24 -39.31
CA GLU A 7 -3.91 7.04 -39.94
C GLU A 7 -5.13 7.45 -40.78
N ASN A 8 -5.11 7.06 -42.05
CA ASN A 8 -6.17 7.39 -42.99
C ASN A 8 -7.47 6.71 -42.50
N PRO A 9 -8.59 7.44 -42.31
CA PRO A 9 -9.85 6.85 -41.83
C PRO A 9 -10.36 5.67 -42.67
N LEU A 10 -9.88 5.53 -43.91
CA LEU A 10 -10.16 4.41 -44.80
C LEU A 10 -9.55 3.08 -44.33
N ASP A 11 -8.42 3.11 -43.63
CA ASP A 11 -7.71 1.91 -43.20
C ASP A 11 -8.27 1.39 -41.86
N LEU A 12 -8.94 2.25 -41.09
CA LEU A 12 -9.52 1.93 -39.78
C LEU A 12 -10.67 0.91 -39.82
N PHE A 13 -11.26 0.65 -40.99
CA PHE A 13 -12.45 -0.19 -41.14
C PHE A 13 -12.20 -1.51 -41.88
N GLY A 14 -11.01 -1.74 -42.45
CA GLY A 14 -10.72 -2.97 -43.21
C GLY A 14 -11.68 -3.23 -44.41
N LEU A 15 -12.45 -2.22 -44.83
CA LEU A 15 -13.52 -2.37 -45.82
C LEU A 15 -12.95 -2.30 -47.24
N LYS A 16 -12.98 -3.43 -47.96
CA LYS A 16 -12.53 -3.54 -49.36
C LYS A 16 -13.29 -2.64 -50.34
N GLY A 17 -14.47 -2.15 -49.98
CA GLY A 17 -15.22 -1.13 -50.73
C GLY A 17 -14.43 0.18 -50.95
N ALA A 18 -13.54 0.54 -50.00
CA ALA A 18 -12.65 1.69 -50.09
C ALA A 18 -11.63 1.58 -51.23
N ASP A 19 -11.02 0.40 -51.40
CA ASP A 19 -10.07 0.13 -52.48
C ASP A 19 -10.76 0.11 -53.85
N TYR A 20 -12.03 -0.29 -53.85
CA TYR A 20 -12.84 -0.34 -55.07
C TYR A 20 -13.31 1.04 -55.52
N ALA A 21 -13.76 1.88 -54.58
CA ALA A 21 -14.07 3.29 -54.84
C ALA A 21 -12.81 4.05 -55.33
N ARG A 22 -11.62 3.77 -54.77
CA ARG A 22 -10.34 4.32 -55.24
C ARG A 22 -9.99 3.93 -56.69
N LYS A 23 -10.42 2.75 -57.16
CA LYS A 23 -10.15 2.25 -58.52
C LYS A 23 -11.13 2.76 -59.58
N ILE A 24 -12.39 3.00 -59.20
CA ILE A 24 -13.46 3.40 -60.14
C ILE A 24 -13.55 4.91 -60.33
N LEU A 25 -13.28 5.71 -59.30
CA LEU A 25 -13.29 7.17 -59.44
C LEU A 25 -12.17 7.58 -60.39
N THR A 26 -12.49 8.34 -61.43
CA THR A 26 -11.52 8.85 -62.41
C THR A 26 -10.51 9.79 -61.73
N PRO A 27 -9.30 10.02 -62.26
CA PRO A 27 -8.32 10.93 -61.67
C PRO A 27 -8.87 12.35 -61.39
N GLU A 28 -9.84 12.82 -62.18
CA GLU A 28 -10.55 14.09 -61.95
C GLU A 28 -11.55 14.04 -60.77
N GLU A 29 -12.11 12.88 -60.47
CA GLU A 29 -12.99 12.63 -59.31
C GLU A 29 -12.22 12.32 -58.01
N LYS A 30 -10.90 12.04 -58.09
CA LYS A 30 -10.03 11.76 -56.92
C LYS A 30 -9.59 13.01 -56.15
N SER A 31 -9.85 14.21 -56.66
CA SER A 31 -9.47 15.45 -55.99
C SER A 31 -10.47 15.81 -54.87
N PRO A 32 -10.03 16.04 -53.62
CA PRO A 32 -10.90 16.57 -52.55
C PRO A 32 -11.60 17.89 -52.93
N ARG A 33 -11.10 18.61 -53.95
CA ARG A 33 -11.71 19.83 -54.50
C ARG A 33 -12.88 19.59 -55.47
N SER A 34 -13.08 18.37 -56.00
CA SER A 34 -14.24 18.08 -56.88
C SER A 34 -15.49 17.72 -56.06
N ILE A 35 -15.31 17.05 -54.91
CA ILE A 35 -16.39 16.75 -53.94
C ILE A 35 -16.95 18.05 -53.33
N THR A 36 -16.13 19.09 -53.16
CA THR A 36 -16.61 20.41 -52.71
C THR A 36 -17.49 21.13 -53.73
N LYS A 37 -17.51 20.73 -55.02
CA LYS A 37 -18.47 21.27 -55.99
C LYS A 37 -19.87 20.66 -55.83
N LEU A 38 -20.01 19.51 -55.15
CA LEU A 38 -21.31 18.91 -54.82
C LEU A 38 -22.02 19.60 -53.63
N SER A 39 -21.31 20.41 -52.82
CA SER A 39 -21.94 21.16 -51.73
C SER A 39 -22.89 22.27 -52.21
N LYS A 40 -22.76 22.75 -53.47
CA LYS A 40 -23.74 23.66 -54.08
C LYS A 40 -25.10 23.03 -54.37
N TYR A 41 -25.25 21.72 -54.11
CA TYR A 41 -26.43 20.93 -54.41
C TYR A 41 -26.94 20.16 -53.18
N GLU A 42 -26.88 20.73 -51.98
CA GLU A 42 -27.36 20.09 -50.72
C GLU A 42 -28.75 19.45 -50.86
N GLY A 43 -29.72 20.15 -51.48
CA GLY A 43 -31.06 19.58 -51.72
C GLY A 43 -31.09 18.41 -52.71
N THR A 44 -30.13 18.34 -53.63
CA THR A 44 -29.99 17.24 -54.60
C THR A 44 -29.28 16.05 -53.98
N ARG A 45 -28.32 16.30 -53.07
CA ARG A 45 -27.56 15.28 -52.34
C ARG A 45 -28.46 14.47 -51.41
N GLU A 46 -29.29 15.12 -50.59
CA GLU A 46 -30.19 14.42 -49.67
C GLU A 46 -31.24 13.58 -50.42
N ASN A 47 -31.81 14.13 -51.50
CA ASN A 47 -32.75 13.41 -52.35
C ASN A 47 -32.10 12.23 -53.08
N THR A 48 -30.85 12.40 -53.53
CA THR A 48 -30.07 11.32 -54.14
C THR A 48 -29.78 10.22 -53.12
N LEU A 49 -29.38 10.58 -51.90
CA LEU A 49 -29.14 9.64 -50.83
C LEU A 49 -30.40 8.87 -50.43
N LYS A 50 -31.53 9.57 -50.22
CA LYS A 50 -32.84 8.94 -49.93
C LYS A 50 -33.27 7.97 -51.03
N LYS A 51 -33.08 8.35 -52.29
CA LYS A 51 -33.34 7.45 -53.43
C LYS A 51 -32.46 6.21 -53.39
N PHE A 52 -31.16 6.36 -53.12
CA PHE A 52 -30.26 5.22 -53.01
C PHE A 52 -30.53 4.34 -51.79
N GLN A 53 -30.97 4.92 -50.67
CA GLN A 53 -31.41 4.19 -49.48
C GLN A 53 -32.67 3.37 -49.76
N ALA A 54 -33.65 3.95 -50.45
CA ALA A 54 -34.85 3.25 -50.88
C ALA A 54 -34.52 2.13 -51.87
N ASP A 55 -33.64 2.39 -52.84
CA ASP A 55 -33.14 1.39 -53.77
C ASP A 55 -32.43 0.25 -53.03
N LEU A 56 -31.59 0.56 -52.04
CA LEU A 56 -30.90 -0.44 -51.23
C LEU A 56 -31.88 -1.30 -50.42
N ALA A 57 -32.91 -0.68 -49.82
CA ALA A 57 -33.95 -1.38 -49.07
C ALA A 57 -34.82 -2.29 -49.96
N SER A 58 -34.94 -1.98 -51.26
CA SER A 58 -35.69 -2.78 -52.23
C SER A 58 -34.92 -4.00 -52.77
N LEU A 59 -33.60 -4.07 -52.54
CA LEU A 59 -32.77 -5.16 -53.05
C LEU A 59 -32.98 -6.43 -52.22
N ASN A 60 -33.47 -7.48 -52.88
CA ASN A 60 -33.58 -8.81 -52.28
C ASN A 60 -32.28 -9.60 -52.54
N PRO A 61 -31.63 -10.17 -51.50
CA PRO A 61 -30.44 -11.02 -51.66
C PRO A 61 -30.59 -12.14 -52.69
N GLN A 62 -31.77 -12.74 -52.82
CA GLN A 62 -32.03 -13.82 -53.79
C GLN A 62 -32.01 -13.31 -55.23
N ILE A 63 -32.50 -12.08 -55.47
CA ILE A 63 -32.44 -11.45 -56.80
C ILE A 63 -30.99 -11.18 -57.18
N LEU A 64 -30.13 -10.80 -56.23
CA LEU A 64 -28.70 -10.60 -56.48
C LEU A 64 -28.00 -11.91 -56.88
N THR A 65 -28.37 -13.04 -56.29
CA THR A 65 -27.87 -14.36 -56.69
C THR A 65 -28.27 -14.73 -58.11
N LEU A 66 -29.49 -14.39 -58.54
CA LEU A 66 -29.93 -14.58 -59.92
C LEU A 66 -29.22 -13.62 -60.89
N GLN A 67 -29.08 -12.35 -60.50
CA GLN A 67 -28.37 -11.33 -61.29
C GLN A 67 -26.88 -11.66 -61.47
N ARG A 68 -26.27 -12.39 -60.53
CA ARG A 68 -24.88 -12.86 -60.64
C ARG A 68 -24.65 -13.70 -61.90
N GLN A 69 -25.66 -14.42 -62.39
CA GLN A 69 -25.54 -15.27 -63.58
C GLN A 69 -25.59 -14.48 -64.90
N ASP A 70 -26.13 -13.25 -64.89
CA ASP A 70 -26.18 -12.36 -66.05
C ASP A 70 -25.04 -11.30 -65.95
N PRO A 71 -23.98 -11.38 -66.78
CA PRO A 71 -22.84 -10.47 -66.68
C PRO A 71 -23.20 -9.00 -66.81
N LYS A 72 -24.23 -8.68 -67.60
CA LYS A 72 -24.67 -7.29 -67.84
C LYS A 72 -25.39 -6.75 -66.61
N ARG A 73 -26.38 -7.48 -66.10
CA ARG A 73 -27.10 -7.10 -64.87
C ARG A 73 -26.19 -7.08 -63.65
N LYS A 74 -25.29 -8.07 -63.52
CA LYS A 74 -24.27 -8.09 -62.47
C LYS A 74 -23.44 -6.81 -62.47
N LYS A 75 -22.94 -6.38 -63.64
CA LYS A 75 -22.14 -5.15 -63.77
C LYS A 75 -22.96 -3.91 -63.38
N GLU A 76 -24.17 -3.78 -63.91
CA GLU A 76 -25.06 -2.64 -63.62
C GLU A 76 -25.41 -2.53 -62.12
N THR A 77 -25.84 -3.62 -61.49
CA THR A 77 -26.16 -3.64 -60.06
C THR A 77 -24.92 -3.37 -59.20
N ARG A 78 -23.78 -3.92 -59.59
CA ARG A 78 -22.51 -3.72 -58.89
C ARG A 78 -22.05 -2.26 -58.96
N ASP A 79 -22.09 -1.63 -60.13
CA ASP A 79 -21.75 -0.21 -60.29
C ASP A 79 -22.70 0.67 -59.47
N LYS A 80 -23.99 0.31 -59.40
CA LYS A 80 -24.97 1.01 -58.56
C LYS A 80 -24.63 0.89 -57.07
N LEU A 81 -24.33 -0.30 -56.58
CA LEU A 81 -23.96 -0.55 -55.18
C LEU A 81 -22.66 0.15 -54.76
N VAL A 82 -21.65 0.17 -55.63
CA VAL A 82 -20.40 0.90 -55.38
C VAL A 82 -20.65 2.40 -55.27
N LYS A 83 -21.47 2.97 -56.17
CA LYS A 83 -21.86 4.38 -56.12
C LYS A 83 -22.63 4.70 -54.84
N THR A 84 -23.60 3.87 -54.46
CA THR A 84 -24.34 4.02 -53.21
C THR A 84 -23.42 3.99 -52.00
N TRP A 85 -22.49 3.03 -51.94
CA TRP A 85 -21.53 2.93 -50.85
C TRP A 85 -20.64 4.18 -50.75
N ALA A 86 -20.14 4.69 -51.88
CA ALA A 86 -19.32 5.89 -51.91
C ALA A 86 -20.07 7.14 -51.42
N LEU A 87 -21.36 7.29 -51.79
CA LEU A 87 -22.21 8.37 -51.32
C LEU A 87 -22.51 8.28 -49.82
N LEU A 88 -22.76 7.07 -49.31
CA LEU A 88 -22.95 6.84 -47.88
C LEU A 88 -21.68 7.17 -47.09
N TYR A 89 -20.52 6.82 -47.64
CA TYR A 89 -19.23 7.14 -47.03
C TYR A 89 -18.93 8.65 -47.02
N ASP A 90 -19.23 9.35 -48.12
CA ASP A 90 -19.08 10.81 -48.16
C ASP A 90 -20.01 11.52 -47.16
N GLU A 91 -21.25 11.03 -47.01
CA GLU A 91 -22.17 11.51 -45.97
C GLU A 91 -21.66 11.22 -44.56
N TYR A 92 -21.10 10.03 -44.35
CA TYR A 92 -20.49 9.67 -43.07
C TYR A 92 -19.32 10.61 -42.72
N LEU A 93 -18.43 10.89 -43.67
CA LEU A 93 -17.31 11.81 -43.48
C LEU A 93 -17.79 13.24 -43.24
N HIS A 94 -18.78 13.71 -44.00
CA HIS A 94 -19.36 15.03 -43.84
C HIS A 94 -20.00 15.23 -42.46
N LYS A 95 -20.78 14.24 -41.98
CA LYS A 95 -21.39 14.29 -40.65
C LYS A 95 -20.38 14.20 -39.52
N THR A 96 -19.33 13.40 -39.71
CA THR A 96 -18.22 13.29 -38.76
C THR A 96 -17.46 14.62 -38.67
N GLY A 97 -17.13 15.24 -39.81
CA GLY A 97 -16.43 16.52 -39.85
C GLY A 97 -17.26 17.71 -39.36
N SER A 98 -18.59 17.64 -39.51
CA SER A 98 -19.52 18.69 -39.04
C SER A 98 -19.98 18.50 -37.58
N ASN A 99 -19.43 17.52 -36.85
CA ASN A 99 -19.77 17.20 -35.47
C ASN A 99 -21.27 16.95 -35.24
N ARG A 100 -21.94 16.29 -36.21
CA ARG A 100 -23.35 15.90 -36.16
C ARG A 100 -23.46 14.39 -35.94
N PRO A 101 -23.52 13.89 -34.69
CA PRO A 101 -23.45 12.45 -34.40
C PRO A 101 -24.71 11.68 -34.82
N TYR A 102 -25.84 12.35 -35.03
CA TYR A 102 -27.12 11.71 -35.34
C TYR A 102 -27.11 11.04 -36.73
N GLY A 103 -27.41 9.73 -36.73
CA GLY A 103 -27.54 8.92 -37.95
C GLY A 103 -26.23 8.33 -38.49
N LEU A 104 -25.10 8.48 -37.81
CA LEU A 104 -23.84 7.83 -38.21
C LEU A 104 -23.93 6.30 -38.20
N ASP A 105 -24.63 5.73 -37.21
CA ASP A 105 -24.86 4.28 -37.12
C ASP A 105 -25.73 3.75 -38.27
N ASP A 106 -26.73 4.53 -38.70
CA ASP A 106 -27.60 4.15 -39.82
C ASP A 106 -26.81 4.14 -41.15
N LEU A 107 -25.99 5.16 -41.38
CA LEU A 107 -25.07 5.21 -42.52
C LEU A 107 -24.10 4.02 -42.50
N ARG A 108 -23.55 3.67 -41.34
CA ARG A 108 -22.65 2.51 -41.19
C ARG A 108 -23.37 1.20 -41.51
N LYS A 109 -24.59 0.99 -41.00
CA LYS A 109 -25.40 -0.19 -41.32
C LYS A 109 -25.67 -0.32 -42.82
N GLN A 110 -26.00 0.79 -43.48
CA GLN A 110 -26.25 0.81 -44.93
C GLN A 110 -24.97 0.57 -45.74
N MET A 111 -23.82 1.09 -45.31
CA MET A 111 -22.53 0.78 -45.92
C MET A 111 -22.19 -0.71 -45.80
N MET A 112 -22.42 -1.31 -44.63
CA MET A 112 -22.23 -2.75 -44.43
C MET A 112 -23.18 -3.58 -45.30
N LEU A 113 -24.43 -3.15 -45.44
CA LEU A 113 -25.40 -3.80 -46.31
C LEU A 113 -24.98 -3.74 -47.80
N CYS A 114 -24.49 -2.59 -48.26
CA CYS A 114 -23.92 -2.45 -49.60
C CYS A 114 -22.73 -3.39 -49.81
N GLN A 115 -21.83 -3.49 -48.82
CA GLN A 115 -20.67 -4.37 -48.88
C GLN A 115 -21.10 -5.85 -48.96
N ALA A 116 -22.07 -6.26 -48.14
CA ALA A 116 -22.62 -7.62 -48.18
C ALA A 116 -23.22 -7.95 -49.56
N TYR A 117 -23.97 -7.02 -50.17
CA TYR A 117 -24.52 -7.21 -51.52
C TYR A 117 -23.44 -7.27 -52.61
N LEU A 118 -22.36 -6.49 -52.48
CA LEU A 118 -21.21 -6.58 -53.38
C LEU A 118 -20.51 -7.95 -53.25
N ASP A 119 -20.39 -8.47 -52.04
CA ASP A 119 -19.79 -9.78 -51.80
C ASP A 119 -20.65 -10.91 -52.41
N ILE A 120 -21.99 -10.85 -52.30
CA ILE A 120 -22.92 -11.78 -52.99
C ILE A 120 -22.72 -11.73 -54.51
N LEU A 121 -22.68 -10.54 -55.11
CA LEU A 121 -22.51 -10.37 -56.56
C LEU A 121 -21.15 -10.87 -57.05
N ASP A 122 -20.10 -10.64 -56.27
CA ASP A 122 -18.74 -11.13 -56.56
C ASP A 122 -18.61 -12.64 -56.30
N GLY A 123 -19.61 -13.25 -55.66
CA GLY A 123 -19.66 -14.68 -55.40
C GLY A 123 -18.81 -15.13 -54.24
N ARG A 124 -18.49 -14.19 -53.34
CA ARG A 124 -17.86 -14.48 -52.06
C ARG A 124 -18.93 -14.92 -51.08
N GLU A 125 -18.59 -15.84 -50.20
CA GLU A 125 -19.47 -16.17 -49.08
C GLU A 125 -19.68 -14.89 -48.25
N VAL A 126 -20.95 -14.56 -48.01
CA VAL A 126 -21.30 -13.49 -47.09
C VAL A 126 -20.80 -13.92 -45.73
N ALA A 127 -19.87 -13.16 -45.18
CA ALA A 127 -19.43 -13.28 -43.80
C ALA A 127 -20.67 -13.52 -42.93
N SER A 128 -20.76 -14.67 -42.25
CA SER A 128 -21.89 -14.97 -41.37
C SER A 128 -22.06 -13.82 -40.36
N PRO A 129 -23.26 -13.59 -39.81
CA PRO A 129 -23.48 -12.60 -38.75
C PRO A 129 -22.46 -12.71 -37.60
N GLU A 130 -21.92 -13.91 -37.34
CA GLU A 130 -20.88 -14.16 -36.34
C GLU A 130 -19.52 -13.58 -36.77
N SER A 131 -19.08 -13.80 -38.01
CA SER A 131 -17.83 -13.20 -38.52
C SER A 131 -17.91 -11.67 -38.70
N ALA A 132 -19.11 -11.11 -38.93
CA ALA A 132 -19.33 -9.67 -38.88
C ALA A 132 -19.20 -9.12 -37.45
N HIS A 133 -19.59 -9.90 -36.45
CA HIS A 133 -19.43 -9.56 -35.04
C HIS A 133 -17.97 -9.66 -34.58
N GLU A 134 -17.20 -10.63 -35.11
CA GLU A 134 -15.74 -10.72 -34.91
C GLU A 134 -15.00 -9.50 -35.49
N ALA A 135 -15.38 -9.03 -36.68
CA ALA A 135 -14.82 -7.82 -37.27
C ALA A 135 -15.13 -6.55 -36.44
N GLU A 136 -16.33 -6.48 -35.84
CA GLU A 136 -16.69 -5.42 -34.89
C GLU A 136 -15.90 -5.53 -33.56
N PHE A 137 -15.54 -6.74 -33.16
CA PHE A 137 -14.67 -7.01 -32.01
C PHE A 137 -13.25 -6.46 -32.24
N HIS A 138 -12.69 -6.63 -33.45
CA HIS A 138 -11.41 -6.01 -33.84
C HIS A 138 -11.47 -4.47 -33.86
N GLY A 139 -12.63 -3.86 -34.15
CA GLY A 139 -12.82 -2.41 -33.99
C GLY A 139 -12.74 -1.92 -32.53
N ARG A 140 -13.10 -2.77 -31.54
CA ARG A 140 -12.94 -2.46 -30.10
C ARG A 140 -11.51 -2.58 -29.61
N GLU A 141 -10.66 -3.31 -30.33
CA GLU A 141 -9.23 -3.45 -30.06
C GLU A 141 -8.51 -2.09 -30.08
N ASN A 142 -8.98 -1.13 -30.89
CA ASN A 142 -8.46 0.23 -30.93
C ASN A 142 -8.80 1.07 -29.68
N TYR A 143 -9.97 0.86 -29.06
CA TYR A 143 -10.30 1.49 -27.77
C TYR A 143 -9.45 0.91 -26.63
N PHE A 144 -9.23 -0.41 -26.65
CA PHE A 144 -8.30 -1.06 -25.74
C PHE A 144 -6.88 -0.54 -25.93
N LYS A 145 -6.41 -0.32 -27.17
CA LYS A 145 -5.11 0.30 -27.43
C LYS A 145 -4.99 1.69 -26.83
N ILE A 146 -5.99 2.56 -26.95
CA ILE A 146 -5.93 3.93 -26.38
C ILE A 146 -5.93 3.89 -24.84
N LEU A 147 -6.80 3.06 -24.24
CA LEU A 147 -6.83 2.88 -22.78
C LEU A 147 -5.52 2.24 -22.28
N ALA A 148 -4.99 1.26 -23.02
CA ALA A 148 -3.73 0.58 -22.72
C ALA A 148 -2.50 1.48 -22.94
N MET A 149 -2.51 2.39 -23.91
CA MET A 149 -1.42 3.36 -24.11
C MET A 149 -1.36 4.35 -22.95
N ARG A 150 -2.52 4.85 -22.47
CA ARG A 150 -2.54 5.82 -21.36
C ARG A 150 -2.27 5.15 -20.01
N THR A 151 -2.83 3.96 -19.80
CA THR A 151 -2.49 3.13 -18.63
C THR A 151 -1.03 2.68 -18.70
N GLY A 152 -0.51 2.43 -19.91
CA GLY A 152 0.87 2.06 -20.20
C GLY A 152 1.86 3.20 -19.98
N GLN A 153 1.52 4.45 -20.33
CA GLN A 153 2.31 5.64 -19.97
C GLN A 153 2.36 5.85 -18.47
N TRP A 154 1.20 5.78 -17.80
CA TRP A 154 1.17 5.86 -16.34
C TRP A 154 1.93 4.69 -15.68
N LEU A 155 1.83 3.48 -16.24
CA LEU A 155 2.61 2.32 -15.83
C LEU A 155 4.10 2.53 -16.08
N ALA A 156 4.50 3.18 -17.17
CA ALA A 156 5.87 3.49 -17.52
C ALA A 156 6.48 4.56 -16.58
N ASP A 157 5.73 5.62 -16.27
CA ASP A 157 6.12 6.63 -15.27
C ASP A 157 6.32 5.98 -13.90
N LYS A 158 5.43 5.03 -13.55
CA LYS A 158 5.59 4.23 -12.35
C LYS A 158 6.76 3.26 -12.45
N MET A 159 6.99 2.61 -13.60
CA MET A 159 8.18 1.79 -13.90
C MET A 159 9.49 2.57 -13.73
N GLN A 160 9.49 3.86 -14.08
CA GLN A 160 10.62 4.74 -13.84
C GLN A 160 10.82 5.02 -12.34
N GLU A 161 9.75 5.22 -11.56
CA GLU A 161 9.83 5.20 -10.09
C GLU A 161 10.29 3.83 -9.54
N LEU A 162 9.96 2.70 -10.20
CA LEU A 162 10.43 1.35 -9.81
C LEU A 162 11.95 1.21 -9.96
N SER A 163 12.56 1.89 -10.93
CA SER A 163 14.02 1.87 -11.13
C SER A 163 14.81 2.40 -9.94
N GLY A 164 14.15 3.17 -9.05
CA GLY A 164 14.72 3.61 -7.77
C GLY A 164 14.79 2.54 -6.68
N GLY A 165 14.49 1.27 -6.98
CA GLY A 165 14.68 0.14 -6.05
C GLY A 165 13.67 0.07 -4.89
N LYS A 166 12.60 0.87 -4.91
CA LYS A 166 11.66 0.94 -3.79
C LYS A 166 10.54 -0.09 -3.94
N THR A 167 10.82 -1.36 -3.69
CA THR A 167 9.83 -2.46 -3.74
C THR A 167 8.55 -2.18 -2.93
N LYS A 168 8.67 -1.43 -1.83
CA LYS A 168 7.55 -0.96 -1.01
C LYS A 168 6.54 -0.11 -1.79
N VAL A 169 6.99 0.72 -2.73
CA VAL A 169 6.13 1.55 -3.58
C VAL A 169 5.32 0.67 -4.53
N ILE A 170 5.95 -0.36 -5.12
CA ILE A 170 5.28 -1.30 -6.03
C ILE A 170 4.17 -2.06 -5.31
N LYS A 171 4.47 -2.57 -4.11
CA LYS A 171 3.48 -3.27 -3.29
C LYS A 171 2.31 -2.36 -2.92
N GLY A 172 2.61 -1.13 -2.51
CA GLY A 172 1.58 -0.12 -2.21
C GLY A 172 0.68 0.13 -3.41
N TRP A 173 1.28 0.34 -4.57
CA TRP A 173 0.57 0.56 -5.83
C TRP A 173 -0.31 -0.64 -6.25
N MET A 174 0.21 -1.87 -6.19
CA MET A 174 -0.58 -3.06 -6.49
C MET A 174 -1.75 -3.22 -5.50
N GLY A 175 -1.53 -2.89 -4.23
CA GLY A 175 -2.58 -2.86 -3.21
C GLY A 175 -3.68 -1.84 -3.55
N GLU A 176 -3.30 -0.61 -3.90
CA GLU A 176 -4.24 0.44 -4.32
C GLU A 176 -5.02 0.05 -5.59
N LEU A 177 -4.33 -0.52 -6.58
CA LEU A 177 -4.96 -0.97 -7.83
C LEU A 177 -5.96 -2.11 -7.56
N ASN A 178 -5.60 -3.07 -6.70
CA ASN A 178 -6.49 -4.14 -6.28
C ASN A 178 -7.74 -3.59 -5.57
N GLY A 179 -7.55 -2.63 -4.66
CA GLY A 179 -8.65 -1.94 -3.98
C GLY A 179 -9.62 -1.28 -4.96
N ARG A 180 -9.10 -0.50 -5.91
CA ARG A 180 -9.92 0.16 -6.95
C ARG A 180 -10.63 -0.85 -7.87
N ARG A 181 -9.98 -1.96 -8.20
CA ARG A 181 -10.62 -3.06 -8.94
C ARG A 181 -11.81 -3.61 -8.14
N LEU A 182 -11.65 -3.90 -6.86
CA LEU A 182 -12.73 -4.38 -5.99
C LEU A 182 -13.88 -3.37 -5.92
N TYR A 183 -13.58 -2.07 -5.79
CA TYR A 183 -14.60 -1.01 -5.88
C TYR A 183 -15.40 -1.06 -7.17
N TRP A 184 -14.75 -1.31 -8.32
CA TRP A 184 -15.46 -1.47 -9.59
C TRP A 184 -16.25 -2.79 -9.65
N VAL A 185 -15.68 -3.90 -9.19
CA VAL A 185 -16.38 -5.19 -9.20
C VAL A 185 -17.66 -5.11 -8.38
N TRP A 186 -17.61 -4.54 -7.17
CA TRP A 186 -18.77 -4.40 -6.30
C TRP A 186 -19.69 -3.27 -6.74
N GLY A 187 -19.14 -2.08 -7.01
CA GLY A 187 -19.92 -0.91 -7.43
C GLY A 187 -20.54 -1.08 -8.81
N GLY A 188 -19.78 -1.57 -9.78
CA GLY A 188 -20.26 -1.89 -11.14
C GLY A 188 -21.28 -3.02 -11.14
N GLY A 189 -21.08 -4.06 -10.32
CA GLY A 189 -22.07 -5.12 -10.10
C GLY A 189 -23.37 -4.58 -9.51
N MET A 190 -23.28 -3.75 -8.47
CA MET A 190 -24.44 -3.07 -7.86
C MET A 190 -25.19 -2.21 -8.88
N LEU A 191 -24.48 -1.37 -9.63
CA LEU A 191 -25.06 -0.50 -10.65
C LEU A 191 -25.72 -1.30 -11.78
N SER A 192 -25.08 -2.38 -12.22
CA SER A 192 -25.65 -3.26 -13.24
C SER A 192 -26.97 -3.88 -12.77
N SER A 193 -27.03 -4.30 -11.51
CA SER A 193 -28.25 -4.84 -10.91
C SER A 193 -29.34 -3.77 -10.77
N ILE A 194 -28.99 -2.56 -10.31
CA ILE A 194 -29.94 -1.44 -10.23
C ILE A 194 -30.51 -1.12 -11.62
N LEU A 195 -29.66 -1.03 -12.64
CA LEU A 195 -30.11 -0.81 -14.02
C LEU A 195 -30.99 -1.95 -14.54
N ALA A 196 -30.75 -3.19 -14.12
CA ALA A 196 -31.59 -4.32 -14.49
C ALA A 196 -33.00 -4.28 -13.85
N LEU A 197 -33.17 -3.59 -12.72
CA LEU A 197 -34.49 -3.35 -12.11
C LEU A 197 -35.28 -2.25 -12.80
N LEU A 198 -34.58 -1.31 -13.44
CA LEU A 198 -35.25 -0.21 -14.12
C LEU A 198 -35.96 -0.73 -15.37
N PRO A 199 -37.15 -0.21 -15.71
CA PRO A 199 -37.84 -0.54 -16.94
C PRO A 199 -36.92 -0.40 -18.17
N THR A 200 -37.09 -1.23 -19.20
CA THR A 200 -36.22 -1.19 -20.38
C THR A 200 -36.34 0.12 -21.16
N ASP A 201 -37.47 0.80 -21.03
CA ASP A 201 -37.80 2.12 -21.57
C ASP A 201 -37.30 3.28 -20.69
N PHE A 202 -36.79 3.01 -19.49
CA PHE A 202 -36.18 4.02 -18.64
C PHE A 202 -34.89 4.56 -19.28
N PHE A 203 -34.89 5.85 -19.63
CA PHE A 203 -33.74 6.66 -20.08
C PHE A 203 -32.43 5.91 -20.39
N ASN A 204 -32.30 5.43 -21.63
CA ASN A 204 -31.07 4.82 -22.15
C ASN A 204 -30.52 3.65 -21.31
N ASN A 205 -31.37 2.95 -20.53
CA ASN A 205 -30.96 1.85 -19.65
C ASN A 205 -30.10 0.80 -20.37
N GLN A 206 -30.51 0.36 -21.57
CA GLN A 206 -29.72 -0.61 -22.35
C GLN A 206 -28.33 -0.07 -22.74
N GLN A 207 -28.20 1.22 -23.04
CA GLN A 207 -26.92 1.83 -23.36
C GLN A 207 -26.04 1.94 -22.11
N ALA A 208 -26.62 2.32 -20.98
CA ALA A 208 -25.93 2.37 -19.70
C ALA A 208 -25.45 0.97 -19.24
N GLN A 209 -26.27 -0.08 -19.41
CA GLN A 209 -25.86 -1.47 -19.14
C GLN A 209 -24.73 -1.91 -20.06
N LYS A 210 -24.82 -1.64 -21.37
CA LYS A 210 -23.75 -1.94 -22.31
C LYS A 210 -22.45 -1.22 -21.93
N ALA A 211 -22.53 0.04 -21.54
CA ALA A 211 -21.37 0.83 -21.13
C ALA A 211 -20.77 0.36 -19.80
N LEU A 212 -21.59 -0.02 -18.81
CA LEU A 212 -21.13 -0.64 -17.56
C LEU A 212 -20.42 -1.97 -17.79
N ALA A 213 -20.82 -2.74 -18.81
CA ALA A 213 -20.21 -4.01 -19.12
C ALA A 213 -18.83 -3.87 -19.79
N VAL A 214 -18.52 -2.73 -20.41
CA VAL A 214 -17.27 -2.53 -21.17
C VAL A 214 -16.01 -2.78 -20.32
N PRO A 215 -15.90 -2.30 -19.06
CA PRO A 215 -14.71 -2.57 -18.24
C PRO A 215 -14.63 -4.00 -17.70
N GLY A 216 -15.72 -4.79 -17.75
CA GLY A 216 -15.79 -6.13 -17.18
C GLY A 216 -14.63 -7.05 -17.62
N PRO A 217 -14.40 -7.24 -18.94
CA PRO A 217 -13.27 -8.02 -19.44
C PRO A 217 -11.91 -7.50 -18.95
N ALA A 218 -11.69 -6.17 -19.01
CA ALA A 218 -10.43 -5.56 -18.57
C ALA A 218 -10.17 -5.80 -17.07
N MET A 219 -11.20 -5.66 -16.24
CA MET A 219 -11.11 -5.89 -14.79
C MET A 219 -10.86 -7.37 -14.46
N GLY A 220 -11.42 -8.29 -15.25
CA GLY A 220 -11.11 -9.72 -15.17
C GLY A 220 -9.64 -10.02 -15.47
N TYR A 221 -9.10 -9.47 -16.57
CA TYR A 221 -7.66 -9.57 -16.88
C TYR A 221 -6.78 -8.98 -15.79
N ILE A 222 -7.07 -7.75 -15.34
CA ILE A 222 -6.36 -7.09 -14.26
C ILE A 222 -6.41 -7.95 -12.99
N SER A 223 -7.52 -8.66 -12.74
CA SER A 223 -7.69 -9.46 -11.53
C SER A 223 -6.58 -10.49 -11.37
N TRP A 224 -6.50 -11.47 -12.28
CA TRP A 224 -5.53 -12.56 -12.16
C TRP A 224 -4.08 -12.10 -12.45
N LEU A 225 -3.87 -11.16 -13.38
CA LEU A 225 -2.54 -10.60 -13.68
C LEU A 225 -1.94 -9.93 -12.46
N LEU A 226 -2.73 -9.15 -11.72
CA LEU A 226 -2.26 -8.43 -10.55
C LEU A 226 -1.87 -9.40 -9.42
N TYR A 227 -2.65 -10.46 -9.18
CA TYR A 227 -2.30 -11.45 -8.16
C TYR A 227 -1.05 -12.25 -8.55
N TYR A 228 -0.87 -12.66 -9.83
CA TYR A 228 0.39 -13.30 -10.23
C TYR A 228 1.59 -12.34 -10.18
N ALA A 229 1.40 -11.06 -10.50
CA ALA A 229 2.45 -10.07 -10.36
C ALA A 229 2.85 -9.88 -8.89
N ARG A 230 1.87 -9.81 -7.99
CA ARG A 230 2.09 -9.73 -6.53
C ARG A 230 2.80 -10.99 -6.01
N PHE A 231 2.31 -12.17 -6.40
CA PHE A 231 2.94 -13.45 -6.10
C PHE A 231 4.40 -13.50 -6.59
N GLY A 232 4.65 -13.16 -7.86
CA GLY A 232 5.97 -13.15 -8.46
C GLY A 232 6.92 -12.18 -7.77
N LEU A 233 6.43 -11.02 -7.33
CA LEU A 233 7.21 -10.05 -6.56
C LEU A 233 7.54 -10.56 -5.15
N GLU A 234 6.57 -11.14 -4.43
CA GLU A 234 6.82 -11.72 -3.10
C GLU A 234 7.76 -12.92 -3.18
N LEU A 235 7.60 -13.76 -4.19
CA LEU A 235 8.47 -14.91 -4.44
C LEU A 235 9.86 -14.45 -4.85
N GLY A 236 9.95 -13.44 -5.70
CA GLY A 236 11.20 -12.80 -6.10
C GLY A 236 11.94 -12.24 -4.89
N LEU A 237 11.26 -11.56 -3.95
CA LEU A 237 11.86 -11.10 -2.71
C LEU A 237 12.28 -12.25 -1.78
N LEU A 238 11.43 -13.28 -1.64
CA LEU A 238 11.78 -14.48 -0.89
C LEU A 238 13.09 -15.09 -1.41
N LEU A 239 13.19 -15.31 -2.73
CA LEU A 239 14.37 -15.86 -3.37
C LEU A 239 15.57 -14.90 -3.29
N LYS A 240 15.36 -13.60 -3.53
CA LYS A 240 16.38 -12.54 -3.47
C LYS A 240 17.08 -12.56 -2.11
N HIS A 241 16.34 -12.64 -1.02
CA HIS A 241 16.87 -12.62 0.35
C HIS A 241 17.28 -13.99 0.89
N THR A 242 16.86 -15.08 0.24
CA THR A 242 17.29 -16.44 0.58
C THR A 242 18.64 -16.77 -0.03
N ILE A 243 18.80 -16.55 -1.34
CA ILE A 243 19.99 -16.95 -2.09
C ILE A 243 20.98 -15.78 -2.07
N LYS A 244 22.21 -16.04 -1.62
CA LYS A 244 23.30 -15.05 -1.67
C LYS A 244 23.74 -14.88 -3.13
N GLY A 245 23.81 -13.65 -3.61
CA GLY A 245 24.24 -13.40 -4.99
C GLY A 245 24.62 -11.95 -5.27
N PRO A 246 25.14 -11.66 -6.48
CA PRO A 246 25.59 -10.34 -6.89
C PRO A 246 24.47 -9.30 -7.02
N TRP A 247 23.20 -9.72 -6.91
CA TRP A 247 22.03 -8.84 -6.92
C TRP A 247 21.71 -8.19 -5.57
N MET A 248 22.32 -8.66 -4.48
CA MET A 248 22.25 -8.00 -3.18
C MET A 248 23.21 -6.81 -3.21
N ASP A 249 22.72 -5.64 -2.80
CA ASP A 249 23.59 -4.47 -2.73
C ASP A 249 24.63 -4.63 -1.60
N ALA A 250 25.72 -3.85 -1.66
CA ALA A 250 26.80 -3.96 -0.67
C ALA A 250 26.32 -3.63 0.77
N THR A 251 25.20 -2.94 0.92
CA THR A 251 24.53 -2.72 2.20
C THR A 251 23.75 -3.96 2.63
N GLU A 252 22.92 -4.60 1.80
CA GLU A 252 22.23 -5.87 2.07
C GLU A 252 23.25 -6.98 2.44
N HIS A 253 24.42 -7.01 1.80
CA HIS A 253 25.53 -7.90 2.20
C HIS A 253 26.10 -7.61 3.60
N LYS A 254 25.93 -6.39 4.10
CA LYS A 254 26.39 -5.92 5.41
C LYS A 254 25.29 -5.97 6.48
N PHE A 255 24.03 -5.80 6.12
CA PHE A 255 22.93 -5.65 7.06
C PHE A 255 22.20 -6.99 7.29
N SER A 256 22.47 -7.65 8.42
CA SER A 256 21.40 -8.37 9.13
C SER A 256 21.22 -7.78 10.52
N ILE A 257 19.97 -7.68 10.95
CA ILE A 257 19.60 -7.21 12.28
C ILE A 257 19.55 -8.46 13.15
N LEU A 258 20.52 -8.62 14.06
CA LEU A 258 20.30 -9.44 15.24
C LEU A 258 19.14 -8.83 16.04
N SER A 259 18.25 -9.66 16.57
CA SER A 259 17.36 -9.23 17.64
C SER A 259 18.25 -8.66 18.75
N PRO A 260 17.87 -7.57 19.46
CA PRO A 260 18.56 -7.14 20.68
C PRO A 260 18.80 -8.28 21.69
N GLU A 261 18.02 -9.37 21.56
CA GLU A 261 18.15 -10.58 22.36
C GLU A 261 19.33 -11.47 21.98
N ASP A 262 19.72 -11.53 20.72
CA ASP A 262 20.86 -12.33 20.25
C ASP A 262 22.19 -11.67 20.67
N ILE A 263 22.18 -10.34 20.81
CA ILE A 263 23.29 -9.54 21.36
C ILE A 263 23.40 -9.72 22.87
N ALA A 264 22.26 -9.86 23.57
CA ALA A 264 22.23 -10.02 25.02
C ALA A 264 22.47 -11.47 25.51
N SER A 265 22.35 -12.48 24.65
CA SER A 265 22.35 -13.89 25.10
C SER A 265 23.72 -14.57 25.17
N ASP A 266 24.85 -13.85 25.14
CA ASP A 266 26.22 -14.43 25.10
C ASP A 266 26.43 -15.46 23.95
N LYS A 267 25.54 -15.47 22.95
CA LYS A 267 25.57 -16.38 21.78
C LYS A 267 26.29 -15.77 20.57
N LEU A 268 27.04 -14.69 20.77
CA LEU A 268 28.10 -14.36 19.84
C LEU A 268 29.09 -15.53 19.92
N PRO A 269 29.43 -16.21 18.80
CA PRO A 269 30.44 -17.26 18.85
C PRO A 269 31.68 -16.68 19.53
N GLU A 270 32.17 -17.33 20.59
CA GLU A 270 33.34 -16.90 21.39
C GLU A 270 34.59 -16.60 20.53
N GLU A 271 34.55 -17.03 19.27
CA GLU A 271 35.64 -17.05 18.31
C GLU A 271 35.79 -15.76 17.46
N ASN A 272 34.87 -14.79 17.55
CA ASN A 272 34.99 -13.51 16.83
C ASN A 272 35.37 -12.36 17.77
N HIS A 273 36.64 -11.97 17.75
CA HIS A 273 37.16 -10.88 18.57
C HIS A 273 37.05 -9.53 17.84
N LEU A 274 36.29 -8.59 18.42
CA LEU A 274 36.41 -7.16 18.09
C LEU A 274 37.68 -6.59 18.75
N TYR A 275 38.61 -6.16 17.91
CA TYR A 275 39.81 -5.43 18.30
C TYR A 275 39.59 -3.94 18.04
N PHE A 276 39.92 -3.13 19.05
CA PHE A 276 39.94 -1.67 18.95
C PHE A 276 41.40 -1.23 19.00
N GLN A 277 41.83 -0.42 18.06
CA GLN A 277 43.17 0.15 17.99
C GLN A 277 43.05 1.67 17.88
N VAL A 278 43.90 2.40 18.60
CA VAL A 278 44.03 3.84 18.41
C VAL A 278 45.11 4.09 17.37
N ILE A 279 44.75 4.76 16.28
CA ILE A 279 45.68 5.16 15.22
C ILE A 279 45.51 6.66 15.05
N ASP A 280 46.59 7.43 15.25
CA ASP A 280 46.62 8.89 15.10
C ASP A 280 45.51 9.65 15.84
N GLY A 281 45.23 9.26 17.09
CA GLY A 281 44.19 9.90 17.90
C GLY A 281 42.76 9.56 17.45
N LYS A 282 42.58 8.48 16.69
CA LYS A 282 41.27 7.98 16.26
C LYS A 282 41.08 6.53 16.66
N ILE A 283 39.87 6.17 17.10
CA ILE A 283 39.53 4.78 17.44
C ILE A 283 39.13 4.05 16.16
N ALA A 284 39.96 3.11 15.73
CA ALA A 284 39.70 2.16 14.67
C ALA A 284 39.26 0.82 15.28
N TYR A 285 38.25 0.14 14.71
CA TYR A 285 37.90 -1.21 15.14
C TYR A 285 37.89 -2.19 13.97
N SER A 286 38.46 -3.37 14.19
CA SER A 286 38.51 -4.47 13.21
C SER A 286 37.91 -5.73 13.83
N VAL A 287 37.09 -6.44 13.06
CA VAL A 287 36.65 -7.79 13.40
C VAL A 287 37.68 -8.77 12.83
N LEU A 288 38.38 -9.50 13.68
CA LEU A 288 39.30 -10.55 13.25
C LEU A 288 38.58 -11.89 13.23
N THR A 289 38.90 -12.70 12.21
CA THR A 289 38.53 -14.12 12.19
C THR A 289 39.27 -14.92 13.27
N PRO A 290 38.83 -16.15 13.61
CA PRO A 290 39.49 -17.01 14.60
C PRO A 290 40.98 -17.29 14.31
N GLN A 291 41.44 -17.05 13.08
CA GLN A 291 42.82 -17.25 12.63
C GLN A 291 43.65 -15.94 12.66
N GLY A 292 43.15 -14.88 13.27
CA GLY A 292 43.83 -13.57 13.34
C GLY A 292 43.89 -12.83 12.00
N LYS A 293 43.14 -13.26 10.98
CA LYS A 293 43.07 -12.56 9.69
C LYS A 293 42.00 -11.49 9.73
N GLU A 294 42.41 -10.29 9.33
CA GLU A 294 41.57 -9.12 9.17
C GLU A 294 40.48 -9.37 8.10
N LEU A 295 39.23 -9.09 8.43
CA LEU A 295 38.12 -9.16 7.49
C LEU A 295 38.28 -8.06 6.43
N LYS A 296 38.87 -8.41 5.28
CA LYS A 296 39.01 -7.50 4.14
C LYS A 296 37.65 -6.93 3.72
N GLY A 297 37.49 -5.60 3.83
CA GLY A 297 36.32 -4.86 3.34
C GLY A 297 35.52 -4.10 4.41
N VAL A 298 35.91 -4.17 5.68
CA VAL A 298 35.40 -3.29 6.73
C VAL A 298 36.13 -1.94 6.60
N LYS A 299 35.42 -0.88 6.21
CA LYS A 299 35.96 0.48 6.34
C LYS A 299 36.03 0.79 7.83
N LEU A 300 37.21 1.13 8.32
CA LEU A 300 37.39 1.69 9.64
C LEU A 300 36.57 2.99 9.71
N GLU A 301 35.51 3.00 10.53
CA GLU A 301 34.91 4.26 10.92
C GLU A 301 35.83 4.89 11.97
N GLU A 302 36.30 6.09 11.68
CA GLU A 302 37.21 6.85 12.54
C GLU A 302 36.38 7.75 13.46
N PHE A 303 36.56 7.60 14.76
CA PHE A 303 36.03 8.53 15.77
C PHE A 303 37.19 9.34 16.35
N ASP A 304 37.03 10.65 16.48
CA ASP A 304 37.99 11.51 17.16
C ASP A 304 38.10 11.06 18.63
N ALA A 305 39.29 10.62 19.03
CA ALA A 305 39.55 10.14 20.38
C ALA A 305 39.92 11.31 21.30
N PRO A 306 39.46 11.33 22.55
CA PRO A 306 39.99 12.23 23.58
C PRO A 306 41.52 12.07 23.73
N GLU A 307 42.25 13.16 24.02
CA GLU A 307 43.72 13.21 24.12
C GLU A 307 44.35 12.23 25.14
N GLU A 308 43.56 11.65 26.05
CA GLU A 308 44.03 10.78 27.15
C GLU A 308 43.76 9.28 26.95
N LEU A 309 43.61 8.81 25.71
CA LEU A 309 43.33 7.39 25.47
C LEU A 309 44.57 6.50 25.69
N ASN A 310 44.56 5.68 26.74
CA ASN A 310 45.46 4.55 26.89
C ASN A 310 44.73 3.20 26.72
N GLU A 311 45.49 2.12 26.53
CA GLU A 311 44.97 0.75 26.32
C GLU A 311 44.07 0.26 27.49
N GLN A 312 44.29 0.82 28.68
CA GLN A 312 43.55 0.52 29.91
C GLN A 312 42.15 1.16 29.88
N TRP A 313 42.03 2.38 29.37
CA TRP A 313 40.75 3.08 29.16
C TRP A 313 39.86 2.32 28.17
N LEU A 314 40.43 1.86 27.05
CA LEU A 314 39.74 1.04 26.05
C LEU A 314 39.22 -0.28 26.63
N LYS A 315 40.01 -0.96 27.47
CA LYS A 315 39.56 -2.17 28.19
C LYS A 315 38.42 -1.87 29.17
N GLN A 316 38.48 -0.72 29.86
CA GLN A 316 37.50 -0.34 30.87
C GLN A 316 36.16 0.12 30.24
N HIS A 317 36.22 0.75 29.07
CA HIS A 317 35.05 1.29 28.38
C HIS A 317 34.58 0.45 27.20
N LYS A 318 35.21 -0.71 26.89
CA LYS A 318 34.82 -1.62 25.80
C LYS A 318 33.33 -1.98 25.83
N ARG A 319 32.77 -2.23 27.02
CA ARG A 319 31.33 -2.53 27.19
C ARG A 319 30.44 -1.31 26.95
N ALA A 320 30.85 -0.13 27.40
CA ALA A 320 30.13 1.12 27.14
C ALA A 320 30.19 1.52 25.65
N LEU A 321 31.31 1.28 24.98
CA LEU A 321 31.47 1.45 23.53
C LEU A 321 30.63 0.44 22.75
N LEU A 322 30.59 -0.84 23.16
CA LEU A 322 29.69 -1.84 22.58
C LEU A 322 28.21 -1.53 22.85
N GLY A 323 27.89 -0.96 24.02
CA GLY A 323 26.56 -0.48 24.38
C GLY A 323 26.15 0.75 23.57
N ALA A 324 27.05 1.72 23.39
CA ALA A 324 26.83 2.91 22.57
C ALA A 324 26.78 2.57 21.07
N ILE A 325 27.58 1.59 20.61
CA ILE A 325 27.46 1.00 19.28
C ILE A 325 26.08 0.33 19.19
N SER A 326 25.69 -0.58 20.10
CA SER A 326 24.36 -1.21 20.11
C SER A 326 23.17 -0.22 20.13
N GLN A 327 23.26 0.85 20.92
CA GLN A 327 22.23 1.88 21.07
C GLN A 327 22.17 2.86 19.88
N ASN A 328 23.30 3.16 19.22
CA ASN A 328 23.36 4.05 18.05
C ASN A 328 23.53 3.33 16.70
N GLY A 329 23.69 2.01 16.71
CA GLY A 329 24.14 1.19 15.58
C GLY A 329 23.88 -0.29 15.84
N HIS A 330 22.85 -0.82 15.17
CA HIS A 330 22.61 -2.25 15.06
C HIS A 330 23.95 -3.01 14.88
N ILE A 331 24.29 -3.95 15.79
CA ILE A 331 25.45 -4.81 15.57
C ILE A 331 25.16 -5.62 14.31
N HIS A 332 25.78 -5.20 13.22
CA HIS A 332 25.67 -5.80 11.91
C HIS A 332 26.47 -7.10 11.94
N LEU A 333 25.85 -8.20 12.33
CA LEU A 333 26.29 -9.45 11.75
C LEU A 333 26.04 -9.33 10.25
N HIS A 334 27.07 -9.62 9.46
CA HIS A 334 26.89 -9.74 8.03
C HIS A 334 25.77 -10.76 7.83
N GLU A 335 24.73 -10.39 7.10
CA GLU A 335 23.70 -11.36 6.69
C GLU A 335 24.40 -12.60 6.11
N ARG A 336 25.57 -12.40 5.49
CA ARG A 336 26.51 -13.42 4.98
C ARG A 336 26.73 -14.61 5.92
N ASP A 337 26.61 -14.47 7.23
CA ASP A 337 26.95 -15.56 8.15
C ASP A 337 25.71 -16.39 8.56
N ILE A 338 24.51 -15.87 8.34
CA ILE A 338 23.26 -16.62 8.55
C ILE A 338 23.18 -17.75 7.50
N PRO A 339 22.98 -19.02 7.93
CA PRO A 339 22.72 -20.13 7.02
C PRO A 339 21.53 -19.84 6.09
N THR A 340 21.65 -20.24 4.83
CA THR A 340 20.62 -20.05 3.79
C THR A 340 19.23 -20.51 4.25
N TRP A 341 19.18 -21.59 5.05
CA TRP A 341 17.92 -22.13 5.58
C TRP A 341 17.25 -21.21 6.61
N GLU A 342 18.01 -20.56 7.50
CA GLU A 342 17.45 -19.64 8.48
C GLU A 342 16.97 -18.34 7.82
N ARG A 343 17.68 -17.87 6.80
CA ARG A 343 17.22 -16.77 5.92
C ARG A 343 15.91 -17.14 5.23
N PHE A 344 15.85 -18.32 4.62
CA PHE A 344 14.63 -18.83 3.99
C PHE A 344 13.47 -18.88 4.98
N LYS A 345 13.66 -19.48 6.16
CA LYS A 345 12.63 -19.59 7.20
C LYS A 345 12.13 -18.22 7.65
N THR A 346 13.05 -17.27 7.84
CA THR A 346 12.73 -15.89 8.21
C THR A 346 11.89 -15.19 7.14
N GLN A 347 12.34 -15.26 5.88
CA GLN A 347 11.63 -14.66 4.76
C GLN A 347 10.29 -15.36 4.47
N TRP A 348 10.24 -16.68 4.62
CA TRP A 348 9.03 -17.48 4.51
C TRP A 348 8.00 -17.08 5.55
N ASN A 349 8.40 -16.96 6.82
CA ASN A 349 7.50 -16.53 7.90
C ASN A 349 6.91 -15.13 7.66
N GLN A 350 7.66 -14.23 6.99
CA GLN A 350 7.16 -12.90 6.64
C GLN A 350 6.17 -12.90 5.47
N ARG A 351 6.27 -13.85 4.53
CA ARG A 351 5.59 -13.80 3.23
C ARG A 351 4.58 -14.92 2.97
N LYS A 352 4.62 -16.03 3.72
CA LYS A 352 3.86 -17.25 3.44
C LYS A 352 2.36 -17.00 3.23
N PHE A 353 1.74 -16.16 4.06
CA PHE A 353 0.33 -15.84 3.94
C PHE A 353 0.01 -15.07 2.65
N GLN A 354 0.88 -14.14 2.25
CA GLN A 354 0.72 -13.40 1.00
C GLN A 354 0.95 -14.30 -0.21
N LEU A 355 2.01 -15.11 -0.21
CA LEU A 355 2.31 -16.07 -1.27
C LEU A 355 1.16 -17.06 -1.49
N LEU A 356 0.66 -17.64 -0.40
CA LEU A 356 -0.44 -18.60 -0.44
C LEU A 356 -1.72 -17.95 -0.96
N ASN A 357 -2.08 -16.80 -0.37
CA ASN A 357 -3.25 -16.03 -0.79
C ASN A 357 -3.19 -15.67 -2.28
N ASP A 358 -2.04 -15.18 -2.76
CA ASP A 358 -1.89 -14.68 -4.12
C ASP A 358 -1.91 -15.79 -5.16
N SER A 359 -1.23 -16.90 -4.86
CA SER A 359 -1.19 -18.05 -5.77
C SER A 359 -2.58 -18.64 -5.99
N ILE A 360 -3.39 -18.74 -4.92
CA ILE A 360 -4.74 -19.30 -4.99
C ILE A 360 -5.70 -18.30 -5.66
N TRP A 361 -5.70 -17.02 -5.25
CA TRP A 361 -6.53 -16.01 -5.90
C TRP A 361 -6.18 -15.80 -7.37
N ALA A 362 -4.90 -15.82 -7.75
CA ALA A 362 -4.50 -15.69 -9.15
C ALA A 362 -5.07 -16.83 -9.99
N THR A 363 -4.89 -18.06 -9.53
CA THR A 363 -5.33 -19.26 -10.25
C THR A 363 -6.85 -19.32 -10.32
N ALA A 364 -7.55 -19.04 -9.22
CA ALA A 364 -9.00 -19.08 -9.21
C ALA A 364 -9.63 -17.93 -10.00
N ASN A 365 -9.06 -16.73 -10.00
CA ASN A 365 -9.51 -15.64 -10.87
C ASN A 365 -9.28 -15.96 -12.35
N LEU A 366 -8.16 -16.61 -12.69
CA LEU A 366 -7.91 -17.08 -14.06
C LEU A 366 -8.97 -18.11 -14.48
N VAL A 367 -9.23 -19.11 -13.63
CA VAL A 367 -10.20 -20.17 -13.88
C VAL A 367 -11.61 -19.61 -14.01
N THR A 368 -12.02 -18.75 -13.08
CA THR A 368 -13.34 -18.14 -13.09
C THR A 368 -13.56 -17.22 -14.28
N PHE A 369 -12.51 -16.56 -14.76
CA PHE A 369 -12.59 -15.66 -15.92
C PHE A 369 -12.60 -16.38 -17.27
N PHE A 370 -11.84 -17.46 -17.44
CA PHE A 370 -11.76 -18.17 -18.73
C PHE A 370 -12.69 -19.37 -18.85
N TRP A 371 -12.97 -20.08 -17.76
CA TRP A 371 -13.68 -21.36 -17.80
C TRP A 371 -15.03 -21.35 -17.07
N LEU A 372 -15.16 -20.59 -15.98
CA LEU A 372 -16.41 -20.52 -15.19
C LEU A 372 -17.17 -19.21 -15.41
N THR A 373 -17.15 -18.69 -16.64
CA THR A 373 -17.99 -17.55 -17.05
C THR A 373 -19.23 -18.01 -17.81
N GLY A 374 -20.23 -17.13 -17.86
CA GLY A 374 -21.45 -17.34 -18.63
C GLY A 374 -22.70 -17.53 -17.78
N ALA A 375 -23.85 -17.58 -18.44
CA ALA A 375 -25.14 -17.81 -17.80
C ALA A 375 -25.31 -19.29 -17.39
N GLY A 376 -26.13 -19.55 -16.37
CA GLY A 376 -26.48 -20.90 -15.94
C GLY A 376 -25.51 -21.53 -14.95
N THR A 377 -25.26 -22.83 -15.10
CA THR A 377 -24.53 -23.65 -14.11
C THR A 377 -23.05 -23.27 -13.98
N LEU A 378 -22.40 -22.87 -15.08
CA LEU A 378 -20.99 -22.47 -15.07
C LEU A 378 -20.74 -21.19 -14.26
N GLY A 379 -21.57 -20.14 -14.47
CA GLY A 379 -21.48 -18.92 -13.67
C GLY A 379 -21.77 -19.18 -12.19
N TYR A 380 -22.72 -20.06 -11.88
CA TYR A 380 -22.99 -20.48 -10.50
C TYR A 380 -21.80 -21.22 -9.87
N ALA A 381 -21.12 -22.10 -10.61
CA ALA A 381 -19.90 -22.74 -10.15
C ALA A 381 -18.78 -21.71 -9.87
N GLY A 382 -18.65 -20.68 -10.71
CA GLY A 382 -17.74 -19.56 -10.47
C GLY A 382 -18.03 -18.82 -9.16
N ASN A 383 -19.32 -18.61 -8.84
CA ASN A 383 -19.74 -18.02 -7.57
C ASN A 383 -19.38 -18.93 -6.37
N ILE A 384 -19.57 -20.25 -6.49
CA ILE A 384 -19.19 -21.20 -5.44
C ILE A 384 -17.68 -21.15 -5.18
N VAL A 385 -16.87 -21.17 -6.24
CA VAL A 385 -15.41 -21.05 -6.13
C VAL A 385 -15.05 -19.75 -5.41
N THR A 386 -15.68 -18.64 -5.74
CA THR A 386 -15.42 -17.35 -5.10
C THR A 386 -15.78 -17.34 -3.60
N VAL A 387 -16.91 -17.94 -3.20
CA VAL A 387 -17.25 -18.13 -1.78
C VAL A 387 -16.19 -18.98 -1.08
N GLY A 388 -15.73 -20.07 -1.71
CA GLY A 388 -14.64 -20.90 -1.19
C GLY A 388 -13.35 -20.12 -0.95
N LEU A 389 -12.98 -19.20 -1.85
CA LEU A 389 -11.82 -18.33 -1.68
C LEU A 389 -12.00 -17.31 -0.54
N LEU A 390 -13.19 -16.73 -0.40
CA LEU A 390 -13.46 -15.82 0.72
C LEU A 390 -13.41 -16.56 2.07
N LEU A 391 -13.84 -17.83 2.13
CA LEU A 391 -13.67 -18.67 3.32
C LEU A 391 -12.20 -19.01 3.60
N MET A 392 -11.41 -19.19 2.55
CA MET A 392 -9.95 -19.32 2.68
C MET A 392 -9.35 -18.03 3.28
N ASP A 393 -9.77 -16.84 2.84
CA ASP A 393 -9.29 -15.56 3.41
C ASP A 393 -9.58 -15.45 4.91
N VAL A 394 -10.77 -15.87 5.35
CA VAL A 394 -11.12 -15.98 6.78
C VAL A 394 -10.15 -16.93 7.49
N SER A 395 -9.94 -18.12 6.92
CA SER A 395 -9.07 -19.15 7.49
C SER A 395 -7.62 -18.68 7.62
N LEU A 396 -7.07 -18.05 6.59
CA LEU A 396 -5.71 -17.48 6.60
C LEU A 396 -5.59 -16.33 7.61
N THR A 397 -6.62 -15.52 7.77
CA THR A 397 -6.64 -14.42 8.73
C THR A 397 -6.67 -14.95 10.18
N VAL A 398 -7.49 -15.97 10.46
CA VAL A 398 -7.51 -16.65 11.77
C VAL A 398 -6.16 -17.30 12.06
N TRP A 399 -5.57 -18.01 11.10
CA TRP A 399 -4.26 -18.62 11.27
C TRP A 399 -3.19 -17.55 11.56
N ARG A 400 -3.17 -16.45 10.79
CA ARG A 400 -2.25 -15.33 11.01
C ARG A 400 -2.44 -14.70 12.39
N PHE A 401 -3.69 -14.54 12.84
CA PHE A 401 -3.98 -14.01 14.18
C PHE A 401 -3.39 -14.89 15.29
N TYR A 402 -3.61 -16.20 15.20
CA TYR A 402 -3.09 -17.15 16.18
C TYR A 402 -1.56 -17.15 16.22
N GLU A 403 -0.90 -17.19 15.05
CA GLU A 403 0.56 -17.19 14.98
C GLU A 403 1.19 -15.91 15.54
N GLU A 404 0.63 -14.76 15.21
CA GLU A 404 1.12 -13.46 15.70
C GLU A 404 0.86 -13.28 17.20
N SER A 405 -0.26 -13.80 17.71
CA SER A 405 -0.57 -13.82 19.14
C SER A 405 0.43 -14.67 19.92
N THR A 406 0.69 -15.89 19.45
CA THR A 406 1.69 -16.79 20.06
C THR A 406 3.08 -16.16 20.03
N LYS A 407 3.46 -15.51 18.93
CA LYS A 407 4.74 -14.79 18.82
C LYS A 407 4.85 -13.65 19.81
N HIS A 408 3.80 -12.84 19.96
CA HIS A 408 3.76 -11.76 20.94
C HIS A 408 3.87 -12.28 22.37
N ASN A 409 3.08 -13.29 22.74
CA ASN A 409 3.09 -13.87 24.08
C ASN A 409 4.46 -14.46 24.43
N LYS A 410 5.10 -15.15 23.49
CA LYS A 410 6.45 -15.68 23.67
C LYS A 410 7.45 -14.54 23.92
N ARG A 411 7.42 -13.48 23.10
CA ARG A 411 8.31 -12.33 23.25
C ARG A 411 8.09 -11.59 24.58
N MET A 412 6.84 -11.42 25.00
CA MET A 412 6.52 -10.80 26.28
C MET A 412 7.01 -11.65 27.46
N LEU A 413 6.92 -12.97 27.38
CA LEU A 413 7.47 -13.87 28.40
C LEU A 413 9.00 -13.76 28.47
N GLU A 414 9.68 -13.74 27.31
CA GLU A 414 11.14 -13.57 27.23
C GLU A 414 11.61 -12.25 27.85
N LEU A 415 10.89 -11.15 27.61
CA LEU A 415 11.20 -9.84 28.22
C LEU A 415 11.00 -9.87 29.74
N LYS A 416 9.90 -10.45 30.23
CA LYS A 416 9.61 -10.58 31.66
C LYS A 416 10.68 -11.40 32.38
N THR A 417 11.04 -12.56 31.84
CA THR A 417 12.09 -13.41 32.43
C THR A 417 13.43 -12.69 32.49
N LYS A 418 13.82 -11.97 31.44
CA LYS A 418 15.07 -11.19 31.44
C LYS A 418 15.04 -10.07 32.47
N ARG A 419 13.90 -9.40 32.62
CA ARG A 419 13.73 -8.38 33.65
C ARG A 419 13.87 -8.97 35.06
N GLU A 420 13.22 -10.10 35.33
CA GLU A 420 13.31 -10.79 36.62
C GLU A 420 14.74 -11.24 36.94
N GLU A 421 15.49 -11.69 35.94
CA GLU A 421 16.90 -12.06 36.05
C GLU A 421 17.78 -10.85 36.41
N LEU A 422 17.62 -9.72 35.71
CA LEU A 422 18.36 -8.49 36.03
C LEU A 422 18.00 -7.96 37.42
N GLU A 423 16.73 -7.98 37.79
CA GLU A 423 16.29 -7.60 39.14
C GLU A 423 16.85 -8.53 40.22
N ALA A 424 17.00 -9.83 39.94
CA ALA A 424 17.66 -10.76 40.84
C ALA A 424 19.15 -10.45 41.02
N GLN A 425 19.86 -10.12 39.94
CA GLN A 425 21.26 -9.68 39.99
C GLN A 425 21.41 -8.39 40.81
N ILE A 426 20.49 -7.44 40.65
CA ILE A 426 20.46 -6.22 41.47
C ILE A 426 20.28 -6.56 42.96
N ARG A 427 19.36 -7.48 43.31
CA ARG A 427 19.15 -7.90 44.71
C ARG A 427 20.39 -8.57 45.30
N GLU A 428 21.03 -9.46 44.56
CA GLU A 428 22.26 -10.14 44.98
C GLU A 428 23.38 -9.14 45.27
N ARG A 429 23.59 -8.18 44.36
CA ARG A 429 24.63 -7.15 44.53
C ARG A 429 24.35 -6.20 45.68
N ASN A 430 23.08 -5.83 45.90
CA ASN A 430 22.70 -5.07 47.09
C ASN A 430 22.99 -5.83 48.38
N PHE A 431 22.73 -7.14 48.41
CA PHE A 431 23.08 -7.98 49.55
C PHE A 431 24.60 -7.97 49.82
N THR A 432 25.42 -8.11 48.77
CA THR A 432 26.89 -8.00 48.90
C THR A 432 27.33 -6.62 49.39
N ILE A 433 26.71 -5.52 48.93
CA ILE A 433 27.03 -4.18 49.43
C ILE A 433 26.74 -4.08 50.94
N ASN A 434 25.58 -4.59 51.39
CA ASN A 434 25.21 -4.57 52.80
C ASN A 434 26.20 -5.38 53.66
N GLU A 435 26.63 -6.56 53.19
CA GLU A 435 27.64 -7.39 53.88
C GLU A 435 29.01 -6.69 53.98
N LEU A 436 29.45 -6.04 52.89
CA LEU A 436 30.68 -5.26 52.86
C LEU A 436 30.59 -4.04 53.79
N GLN A 437 29.43 -3.39 53.88
CA GLN A 437 29.18 -2.28 54.80
C GLN A 437 29.27 -2.73 56.25
N SER A 438 28.61 -3.83 56.64
CA SER A 438 28.73 -4.39 57.99
C SER A 438 30.17 -4.80 58.33
N SER A 439 30.94 -5.29 57.34
CA SER A 439 32.36 -5.60 57.53
C SER A 439 33.19 -4.33 57.80
N ILE A 440 32.91 -3.22 57.10
CA ILE A 440 33.55 -1.93 57.36
C ILE A 440 33.22 -1.45 58.79
N GLU A 441 31.96 -1.55 59.21
CA GLU A 441 31.52 -1.14 60.56
C GLU A 441 32.29 -1.92 61.64
N SER A 442 32.41 -3.25 61.49
CA SER A 442 33.18 -4.06 62.45
C SER A 442 34.68 -3.72 62.48
N LEU A 443 35.30 -3.43 61.33
CA LEU A 443 36.72 -3.07 61.26
C LEU A 443 37.01 -1.67 61.81
N GLN A 444 36.01 -0.78 61.81
CA GLN A 444 36.12 0.56 62.41
C GLN A 444 36.19 0.51 63.93
N GLU A 445 35.60 -0.52 64.56
CA GLU A 445 35.69 -0.73 66.01
C GLU A 445 37.10 -1.22 66.44
N ASP A 446 37.84 -1.91 65.57
CA ASP A 446 39.06 -2.67 65.87
C ASP A 446 40.41 -1.92 65.71
N SER A 447 40.48 -0.60 65.96
CA SER A 447 41.72 0.21 66.01
C SER A 447 42.39 0.58 64.66
N ILE A 448 43.27 1.60 64.72
CA ILE A 448 43.87 2.43 63.65
C ILE A 448 44.63 1.63 62.55
N GLY A 449 44.91 0.34 62.77
CA GLY A 449 45.67 -0.52 61.86
C GLY A 449 44.98 -0.90 60.54
N ASN A 450 43.64 -0.81 60.45
CA ASN A 450 42.86 -1.39 59.34
C ASN A 450 42.55 -0.44 58.17
N THR A 451 43.17 0.74 58.11
CA THR A 451 42.85 1.78 57.11
C THR A 451 42.92 1.27 55.66
N LEU A 452 43.91 0.45 55.32
CA LEU A 452 44.07 -0.09 53.96
C LEU A 452 42.95 -1.08 53.60
N ALA A 453 42.52 -1.91 54.55
CA ALA A 453 41.43 -2.86 54.35
C ALA A 453 40.09 -2.15 54.15
N ILE A 454 39.83 -1.08 54.92
CA ILE A 454 38.63 -0.25 54.76
C ILE A 454 38.60 0.37 53.36
N LEU A 455 39.73 0.89 52.86
CA LEU A 455 39.81 1.47 51.52
C LEU A 455 39.52 0.45 50.41
N ASP A 456 40.03 -0.79 50.51
CA ASP A 456 39.72 -1.86 49.55
C ASP A 456 38.22 -2.20 49.56
N LEU A 457 37.59 -2.31 50.74
CA LEU A 457 36.16 -2.57 50.87
C LEU A 457 35.32 -1.43 50.27
N GLN A 458 35.71 -0.17 50.49
CA GLN A 458 35.05 0.99 49.88
C GLN A 458 35.14 0.99 48.35
N LEU A 459 36.27 0.57 47.80
CA LEU A 459 36.45 0.43 46.35
C LEU A 459 35.55 -0.67 45.78
N ARG A 460 35.39 -1.79 46.49
CA ARG A 460 34.46 -2.88 46.11
C ARG A 460 33.00 -2.43 46.16
N ILE A 461 32.59 -1.70 47.20
CA ILE A 461 31.24 -1.11 47.29
C ILE A 461 30.99 -0.17 46.11
N SER A 462 31.93 0.74 45.83
CA SER A 462 31.83 1.68 44.70
C SER A 462 31.72 0.96 43.36
N LYS A 463 32.45 -0.16 43.18
CA LYS A 463 32.37 -0.99 41.98
C LYS A 463 31.00 -1.67 41.85
N ASN A 464 30.52 -2.32 42.92
CA ASN A 464 29.20 -2.96 42.91
C ASN A 464 28.07 -1.94 42.69
N GLN A 465 28.20 -0.72 43.22
CA GLN A 465 27.21 0.35 42.99
C GLN A 465 27.10 0.70 41.51
N ARG A 466 28.23 0.91 40.82
CA ARG A 466 28.23 1.17 39.36
C ARG A 466 27.62 0.02 38.55
N GLU A 467 27.84 -1.22 38.98
CA GLU A 467 27.22 -2.40 38.35
C GLU A 467 25.70 -2.41 38.57
N ILE A 468 25.23 -2.06 39.77
CA ILE A 468 23.79 -1.90 40.05
C ILE A 468 23.17 -0.79 39.19
N ASP A 469 23.82 0.37 39.07
CA ASP A 469 23.31 1.49 38.29
C ASP A 469 23.16 1.09 36.81
N ASN A 470 24.13 0.36 36.25
CA ASN A 470 24.05 -0.20 34.89
C ASN A 470 22.91 -1.24 34.75
N LEU A 471 22.77 -2.15 35.71
CA LEU A 471 21.67 -3.12 35.70
C LEU A 471 20.30 -2.43 35.79
N GLN A 472 20.18 -1.35 36.57
CA GLN A 472 18.95 -0.55 36.65
C GLN A 472 18.62 0.14 35.33
N GLU A 473 19.62 0.66 34.62
CA GLU A 473 19.45 1.19 33.26
C GLU A 473 18.90 0.10 32.32
N GLN A 474 19.45 -1.10 32.37
CA GLN A 474 18.98 -2.24 31.56
C GLN A 474 17.55 -2.65 31.91
N VAL A 475 17.19 -2.70 33.20
CA VAL A 475 15.80 -2.96 33.63
C VAL A 475 14.84 -1.90 33.09
N THR A 476 15.23 -0.63 33.15
CA THR A 476 14.44 0.48 32.62
C THR A 476 14.24 0.37 31.12
N GLU A 477 15.30 0.00 30.38
CA GLU A 477 15.23 -0.20 28.93
C GLU A 477 14.35 -1.41 28.56
N ILE A 478 14.45 -2.54 29.28
CA ILE A 478 13.54 -3.68 29.06
C ILE A 478 12.10 -3.27 29.33
N ALA A 479 11.83 -2.54 30.42
CA ALA A 479 10.49 -2.04 30.71
C ALA A 479 9.97 -1.11 29.59
N ARG A 480 10.85 -0.30 28.97
CA ARG A 480 10.49 0.49 27.79
C ARG A 480 10.14 -0.39 26.59
N ILE A 481 10.94 -1.42 26.31
CA ILE A 481 10.69 -2.38 25.22
C ILE A 481 9.39 -3.15 25.45
N GLU A 482 9.08 -3.56 26.69
CA GLU A 482 7.81 -4.18 27.08
C GLU A 482 6.62 -3.26 26.77
N ARG A 483 6.67 -2.00 27.22
CA ARG A 483 5.63 -0.99 26.95
C ARG A 483 5.41 -0.80 25.45
N LYS A 484 6.48 -0.67 24.67
CA LYS A 484 6.41 -0.52 23.21
C LYS A 484 5.86 -1.77 22.52
N THR A 485 6.28 -2.95 22.94
CA THR A 485 5.84 -4.23 22.38
C THR A 485 4.35 -4.46 22.64
N ALA A 486 3.88 -4.16 23.86
CA ALA A 486 2.47 -4.21 24.22
C ALA A 486 1.63 -3.19 23.41
N PHE A 487 2.14 -1.96 23.29
CA PHE A 487 1.51 -0.92 22.47
C PHE A 487 1.37 -1.33 21.00
N ASP A 488 2.44 -1.81 20.37
CA ASP A 488 2.41 -2.25 18.98
C ASP A 488 1.47 -3.44 18.78
N TRP A 489 1.42 -4.36 19.74
CA TRP A 489 0.49 -5.48 19.72
C TRP A 489 -0.97 -5.04 19.81
N LYS A 490 -1.31 -4.07 20.66
CA LYS A 490 -2.68 -3.54 20.78
C LYS A 490 -3.24 -3.12 19.41
N TYR A 491 -2.49 -2.31 18.66
CA TYR A 491 -2.91 -1.87 17.32
C TYR A 491 -2.85 -2.99 16.28
N LYS A 492 -1.86 -3.88 16.35
CA LYS A 492 -1.77 -5.03 15.44
C LYS A 492 -2.95 -6.00 15.63
N LYS A 493 -3.32 -6.29 16.86
CA LYS A 493 -4.47 -7.12 17.25
C LYS A 493 -5.77 -6.51 16.71
N ALA A 494 -5.98 -5.21 16.94
CA ALA A 494 -7.15 -4.49 16.41
C ALA A 494 -7.21 -4.54 14.87
N GLY A 495 -6.07 -4.39 14.18
CA GLY A 495 -5.98 -4.52 12.73
C GLY A 495 -6.35 -5.93 12.23
N LEU A 496 -5.86 -6.97 12.90
CA LEU A 496 -6.21 -8.36 12.53
C LEU A 496 -7.68 -8.70 12.80
N ILE A 497 -8.28 -8.17 13.87
CA ILE A 497 -9.72 -8.32 14.16
C ILE A 497 -10.56 -7.61 13.09
N LEU A 498 -10.12 -6.42 12.66
CA LEU A 498 -10.77 -5.68 11.58
C LEU A 498 -10.66 -6.45 10.25
N ASP A 499 -9.49 -7.01 9.92
CA ASP A 499 -9.29 -7.87 8.74
C ASP A 499 -10.23 -9.09 8.77
N LEU A 500 -10.35 -9.74 9.93
CA LEU A 500 -11.23 -10.90 10.10
C LEU A 500 -12.70 -10.52 9.95
N SER A 501 -13.13 -9.41 10.57
CA SER A 501 -14.50 -8.90 10.50
C SER A 501 -14.88 -8.54 9.06
N TYR A 502 -13.95 -7.94 8.32
CA TYR A 502 -14.12 -7.62 6.92
C TYR A 502 -14.23 -8.89 6.05
N ALA A 503 -13.34 -9.87 6.23
CA ALA A 503 -13.38 -11.12 5.48
C ALA A 503 -14.69 -11.89 5.71
N VAL A 504 -15.13 -12.00 6.98
CA VAL A 504 -16.42 -12.62 7.33
C VAL A 504 -17.59 -11.84 6.74
N GLY A 505 -17.57 -10.51 6.86
CA GLY A 505 -18.59 -9.64 6.28
C GLY A 505 -18.69 -9.81 4.77
N LEU A 506 -17.56 -9.90 4.06
CA LEU A 506 -17.54 -10.16 2.62
C LEU A 506 -18.07 -11.54 2.25
N VAL A 507 -17.74 -12.60 2.99
CA VAL A 507 -18.31 -13.94 2.78
C VAL A 507 -19.84 -13.86 2.84
N LEU A 508 -20.39 -13.22 3.87
CA LEU A 508 -21.83 -13.08 4.06
C LEU A 508 -22.48 -12.24 2.95
N ALA A 509 -21.89 -11.10 2.63
CA ALA A 509 -22.39 -10.18 1.60
C ALA A 509 -22.36 -10.81 0.20
N PHE A 510 -21.28 -11.49 -0.14
CA PHE A 510 -21.12 -12.16 -1.43
C PHE A 510 -22.02 -13.41 -1.54
N SER A 511 -22.18 -14.17 -0.45
CA SER A 511 -23.11 -15.31 -0.40
C SER A 511 -24.56 -14.86 -0.61
N LEU A 512 -24.94 -13.72 -0.03
CA LEU A 512 -26.22 -13.08 -0.27
C LEU A 512 -26.36 -12.64 -1.74
N MET A 513 -25.34 -11.99 -2.28
CA MET A 513 -25.30 -11.51 -3.67
C MET A 513 -25.49 -12.64 -4.68
N CYS A 514 -24.84 -13.78 -4.45
CA CYS A 514 -24.85 -14.93 -5.35
C CYS A 514 -25.99 -15.92 -5.08
N THR A 515 -26.87 -15.59 -4.12
CA THR A 515 -27.92 -16.48 -3.61
C THR A 515 -27.42 -17.89 -3.33
N PHE A 516 -26.23 -18.00 -2.71
CA PHE A 516 -25.46 -19.24 -2.58
C PHE A 516 -26.26 -20.42 -1.97
N PHE A 517 -27.23 -20.12 -1.11
CA PHE A 517 -28.07 -21.12 -0.44
C PHE A 517 -29.25 -21.62 -1.27
N PHE A 518 -29.53 -21.00 -2.42
CA PHE A 518 -30.68 -21.33 -3.25
C PHE A 518 -30.25 -21.44 -4.73
N PRO A 519 -30.43 -22.61 -5.37
CA PRO A 519 -30.25 -22.73 -6.80
C PRO A 519 -31.08 -21.67 -7.54
N PRO A 520 -30.54 -21.00 -8.58
CA PRO A 520 -31.27 -19.94 -9.29
C PRO A 520 -32.66 -20.36 -9.80
N ALA A 521 -32.86 -21.66 -10.07
CA ALA A 521 -34.14 -22.21 -10.48
C ALA A 521 -35.23 -22.21 -9.39
N MET A 522 -34.85 -22.07 -8.11
CA MET A 522 -35.76 -22.13 -6.96
C MET A 522 -36.21 -20.74 -6.48
N VAL A 523 -35.63 -19.66 -7.01
CA VAL A 523 -35.89 -18.30 -6.55
C VAL A 523 -36.48 -17.50 -7.69
N ALA A 524 -37.59 -16.79 -7.42
CA ALA A 524 -38.20 -15.93 -8.42
C ALA A 524 -37.17 -14.88 -8.91
N PRO A 525 -37.12 -14.57 -10.23
CA PRO A 525 -36.14 -13.62 -10.78
C PRO A 525 -36.09 -12.26 -10.07
N GLY A 526 -37.25 -11.74 -9.64
CA GLY A 526 -37.32 -10.49 -8.87
C GLY A 526 -36.60 -10.58 -7.52
N ILE A 527 -36.70 -11.71 -6.81
CA ILE A 527 -36.01 -11.93 -5.53
C ILE A 527 -34.51 -12.07 -5.76
N LEU A 528 -34.07 -12.82 -6.79
CA LEU A 528 -32.64 -12.94 -7.15
C LEU A 528 -32.01 -11.56 -7.38
N LEU A 529 -32.73 -10.68 -8.07
CA LEU A 529 -32.25 -9.34 -8.35
C LEU A 529 -32.14 -8.51 -7.05
N ILE A 530 -33.17 -8.52 -6.20
CA ILE A 530 -33.15 -7.82 -4.90
C ILE A 530 -31.97 -8.29 -4.05
N LEU A 531 -31.74 -9.61 -3.96
CA LEU A 531 -30.63 -10.18 -3.20
C LEU A 531 -29.28 -9.81 -3.81
N GLY A 532 -29.16 -9.80 -5.14
CA GLY A 532 -27.98 -9.34 -5.86
C GLY A 532 -27.63 -7.87 -5.57
N VAL A 533 -28.62 -6.97 -5.60
CA VAL A 533 -28.43 -5.56 -5.25
C VAL A 533 -28.02 -5.41 -3.78
N ALA A 534 -28.73 -6.08 -2.87
CA ALA A 534 -28.46 -6.01 -1.44
C ALA A 534 -27.05 -6.51 -1.10
N GLY A 535 -26.64 -7.66 -1.65
CA GLY A 535 -25.31 -8.21 -1.45
C GLY A 535 -24.19 -7.37 -2.05
N ALA A 536 -24.40 -6.79 -3.24
CA ALA A 536 -23.42 -5.89 -3.85
C ALA A 536 -23.29 -4.57 -3.08
N ALA A 537 -24.40 -3.99 -2.63
CA ALA A 537 -24.41 -2.80 -1.78
C ALA A 537 -23.73 -3.04 -0.43
N LEU A 538 -23.99 -4.19 0.20
CA LEU A 538 -23.33 -4.58 1.44
C LEU A 538 -21.81 -4.78 1.24
N SER A 539 -21.39 -5.44 0.16
CA SER A 539 -19.97 -5.63 -0.17
C SER A 539 -19.24 -4.30 -0.38
N PHE A 540 -19.89 -3.36 -1.08
CA PHE A 540 -19.38 -2.01 -1.26
C PHE A 540 -19.30 -1.25 0.08
N ALA A 541 -20.38 -1.24 0.87
CA ALA A 541 -20.43 -0.57 2.16
C ALA A 541 -19.37 -1.10 3.14
N LEU A 542 -19.20 -2.42 3.21
CA LEU A 542 -18.16 -3.07 4.01
C LEU A 542 -16.76 -2.67 3.55
N THR A 543 -16.53 -2.55 2.23
CA THR A 543 -15.22 -2.12 1.70
C THR A 543 -14.92 -0.66 2.06
N VAL A 544 -15.90 0.24 1.96
CA VAL A 544 -15.77 1.64 2.40
C VAL A 544 -15.53 1.72 3.92
N ALA A 545 -16.32 0.98 4.71
CA ALA A 545 -16.19 0.95 6.16
C ALA A 545 -14.84 0.39 6.62
N TYR A 546 -14.37 -0.69 5.98
CA TYR A 546 -13.06 -1.27 6.24
C TYR A 546 -11.93 -0.28 5.93
N ALA A 547 -11.94 0.36 4.75
CA ALA A 547 -10.94 1.37 4.41
C ALA A 547 -10.92 2.54 5.41
N ALA A 548 -12.11 3.01 5.83
CA ALA A 548 -12.24 4.05 6.84
C ALA A 548 -11.71 3.60 8.22
N ALA A 549 -12.05 2.39 8.65
CA ALA A 549 -11.62 1.83 9.93
C ALA A 549 -10.10 1.59 9.98
N THR A 550 -9.50 1.01 8.94
CA THR A 550 -8.05 0.79 8.86
C THR A 550 -7.30 2.12 8.88
N GLY A 551 -7.77 3.12 8.14
CA GLY A 551 -7.17 4.45 8.20
C GLY A 551 -7.36 5.13 9.56
N GLY A 552 -8.52 4.94 10.20
CA GLY A 552 -8.79 5.42 11.54
C GLY A 552 -7.84 4.81 12.58
N LEU A 553 -7.54 3.51 12.45
CA LEU A 553 -6.60 2.79 13.31
C LEU A 553 -5.18 3.35 13.19
N GLU A 554 -4.69 3.65 11.99
CA GLU A 554 -3.37 4.27 11.76
C GLU A 554 -3.26 5.68 12.37
N ILE A 555 -4.34 6.47 12.29
CA ILE A 555 -4.41 7.80 12.93
C ILE A 555 -4.42 7.64 14.45
N ALA A 556 -5.19 6.70 14.99
CA ALA A 556 -5.23 6.40 16.41
C ALA A 556 -3.86 5.98 16.93
N LYS A 557 -3.17 5.08 16.20
CA LYS A 557 -1.80 4.67 16.49
C LYS A 557 -0.85 5.87 16.53
N THR A 558 -0.88 6.72 15.51
CA THR A 558 -0.01 7.90 15.43
C THR A 558 -0.26 8.89 16.58
N ARG A 559 -1.52 9.10 16.97
CA ARG A 559 -1.89 9.95 18.12
C ARG A 559 -1.40 9.35 19.43
N ALA A 560 -1.56 8.05 19.62
CA ALA A 560 -1.12 7.39 20.84
C ALA A 560 0.42 7.32 20.94
N THR A 561 1.13 7.16 19.82
CA THR A 561 2.60 7.35 19.76
C THR A 561 2.99 8.76 20.17
N THR A 562 2.24 9.79 19.75
CA THR A 562 2.49 11.18 20.19
C THR A 562 2.29 11.34 21.70
N ALA A 563 1.28 10.67 22.28
CA ALA A 563 1.05 10.68 23.72
C ALA A 563 2.19 9.98 24.49
N GLU A 564 2.71 8.89 23.93
CA GLU A 564 3.87 8.16 24.48
C GLU A 564 5.13 9.02 24.46
N ILE A 565 5.46 9.65 23.33
CA ILE A 565 6.59 10.58 23.22
C ILE A 565 6.47 11.72 24.23
N LYS A 566 5.25 12.24 24.45
CA LYS A 566 5.01 13.27 25.48
C LYS A 566 5.21 12.76 26.90
N ARG A 567 4.95 11.47 27.17
CA ARG A 567 5.23 10.85 28.48
C ARG A 567 6.74 10.71 28.67
N GLU A 568 7.44 10.16 27.70
CA GLU A 568 8.90 10.05 27.71
C GLU A 568 9.56 11.42 27.88
N TYR A 569 9.03 12.44 27.20
CA TYR A 569 9.48 13.82 27.37
C TYR A 569 9.30 14.33 28.81
N LYS A 570 8.19 14.01 29.49
CA LYS A 570 7.98 14.40 30.89
C LYS A 570 8.91 13.67 31.85
N GLU A 571 9.10 12.37 31.64
CA GLU A 571 10.05 11.55 32.42
C GLU A 571 11.47 12.13 32.29
N LEU A 572 11.91 12.42 31.06
CA LEU A 572 13.22 13.00 30.78
C LEU A 572 13.36 14.44 31.30
N LEU A 573 12.27 15.24 31.27
CA LEU A 573 12.25 16.59 31.82
C LEU A 573 12.43 16.57 33.33
N GLN A 574 11.84 15.57 34.02
CA GLN A 574 12.04 15.41 35.45
C GLN A 574 13.50 15.03 35.75
N ALA A 575 14.06 14.06 35.03
CA ALA A 575 15.47 13.68 35.16
C ALA A 575 16.41 14.87 34.92
N PHE A 576 16.09 15.73 33.95
CA PHE A 576 16.82 16.97 33.69
C PHE A 576 16.82 17.92 34.90
N LYS A 577 15.65 18.11 35.53
CA LYS A 577 15.53 18.96 36.73
C LYS A 577 16.29 18.38 37.91
N ASP A 578 16.19 17.06 38.13
CA ASP A 578 16.89 16.39 39.22
C ASP A 578 18.42 16.54 39.05
N THR A 579 18.90 16.38 37.82
CA THR A 579 20.32 16.59 37.46
C THR A 579 20.74 18.06 37.65
N GLN A 580 19.85 19.00 37.32
CA GLN A 580 20.08 20.44 37.53
C GLN A 580 20.18 20.80 39.01
N ASP A 581 19.30 20.25 39.84
CA ASP A 581 19.27 20.47 41.28
C ASP A 581 20.49 19.86 41.97
N GLU A 582 20.92 18.67 41.55
CA GLU A 582 22.17 18.04 42.02
C GLU A 582 23.38 18.91 41.65
N LEU A 583 23.47 19.36 40.40
CA LEU A 583 24.54 20.25 39.95
C LEU A 583 24.58 21.57 40.73
N GLY A 584 23.42 22.05 41.20
CA GLY A 584 23.29 23.26 42.02
C GLY A 584 23.80 23.09 43.46
N LYS A 585 23.80 21.86 43.99
CA LYS A 585 24.27 21.54 45.35
C LYS A 585 25.78 21.35 45.43
N LEU A 586 26.46 21.07 44.31
CA LEU A 586 27.91 20.84 44.28
C LEU A 586 28.72 22.14 44.39
N GLU A 587 29.84 22.08 45.12
CA GLU A 587 30.82 23.15 45.18
C GLU A 587 31.49 23.40 43.82
N LYS A 588 32.14 24.55 43.68
CA LYS A 588 32.69 24.95 42.38
C LYS A 588 33.77 23.99 41.86
N ASP A 589 34.54 23.40 42.76
CA ASP A 589 35.71 22.57 42.50
C ASP A 589 35.43 21.06 42.65
N ASP A 590 34.15 20.68 42.77
CA ASP A 590 33.77 19.26 42.86
C ASP A 590 34.04 18.53 41.53
N ALA A 591 34.74 17.39 41.62
CA ALA A 591 35.12 16.57 40.48
C ALA A 591 33.92 16.02 39.67
N LYS A 592 32.72 15.91 40.27
CA LYS A 592 31.50 15.44 39.59
C LYS A 592 30.81 16.50 38.72
N ARG A 593 31.14 17.77 38.94
CA ARG A 593 30.51 18.90 38.26
C ARG A 593 30.58 18.86 36.72
N PRO A 594 31.73 18.56 36.06
CA PRO A 594 31.78 18.45 34.61
C PRO A 594 30.93 17.31 34.04
N GLU A 595 30.86 16.18 34.75
CA GLU A 595 30.06 15.01 34.36
C GLU A 595 28.56 15.34 34.33
N LEU A 596 28.03 15.91 35.42
CA LEU A 596 26.63 16.35 35.50
C LEU A 596 26.28 17.43 34.46
N LYS A 597 27.22 18.33 34.14
CA LYS A 597 27.02 19.31 33.06
C LYS A 597 26.86 18.64 31.69
N ASN A 598 27.64 17.62 31.40
CA ASN A 598 27.54 16.88 30.15
C ASN A 598 26.23 16.08 30.09
N LEU A 599 25.82 15.46 31.20
CA LEU A 599 24.54 14.76 31.32
C LEU A 599 23.35 15.69 31.07
N LEU A 600 23.35 16.89 31.66
CA LEU A 600 22.34 17.93 31.39
C LEU A 600 22.27 18.33 29.91
N LYS A 601 23.43 18.53 29.28
CA LYS A 601 23.49 18.86 27.84
C LYS A 601 22.91 17.72 27.00
N GLN A 602 23.23 16.47 27.31
CA GLN A 602 22.71 15.29 26.63
C GLN A 602 21.18 15.16 26.79
N GLN A 603 20.67 15.29 28.01
CA GLN A 603 19.24 15.25 28.30
C GLN A 603 18.48 16.38 27.57
N PHE A 604 19.07 17.58 27.47
CA PHE A 604 18.48 18.68 26.70
C PHE A 604 18.35 18.37 25.20
N ILE A 605 19.39 17.80 24.58
CA ILE A 605 19.34 17.39 23.17
C ILE A 605 18.23 16.35 22.96
N MET A 606 18.15 15.34 23.85
CA MET A 606 17.11 14.33 23.80
C MET A 606 15.70 14.92 23.97
N LEU A 607 15.52 15.89 24.86
CA LEU A 607 14.25 16.62 25.01
C LEU A 607 13.87 17.34 23.71
N LYS A 608 14.83 17.99 23.04
CA LYS A 608 14.59 18.68 21.77
C LYS A 608 14.27 17.74 20.63
N ASP A 609 14.91 16.58 20.57
CA ASP A 609 14.59 15.53 19.60
C ASP A 609 13.17 14.99 19.81
N LEU A 610 12.78 14.70 21.06
CA LEU A 610 11.42 14.26 21.39
C LEU A 610 10.37 15.35 21.09
N GLU A 611 10.70 16.63 21.32
CA GLU A 611 9.85 17.77 20.97
C GLU A 611 9.59 17.83 19.45
N ALA A 612 10.65 17.71 18.65
CA ALA A 612 10.57 17.69 17.19
C ALA A 612 9.80 16.46 16.67
N GLU A 613 10.06 15.28 17.23
CA GLU A 613 9.41 14.02 16.86
C GLU A 613 7.90 14.04 17.13
N ALA A 614 7.48 14.47 18.34
CA ALA A 614 6.05 14.64 18.64
C ALA A 614 5.40 15.73 17.78
N GLY A 615 6.12 16.81 17.46
CA GLY A 615 5.67 17.83 16.50
C GLY A 615 5.38 17.24 15.12
N TYR A 616 6.29 16.39 14.62
CA TYR A 616 6.14 15.66 13.36
C TYR A 616 4.96 14.69 13.39
N HIS A 617 4.85 13.83 14.41
CA HIS A 617 3.74 12.88 14.51
C HIS A 617 2.37 13.56 14.61
N LYS A 618 2.29 14.72 15.29
CA LYS A 618 1.07 15.53 15.32
C LYS A 618 0.67 16.03 13.93
N GLN A 619 1.62 16.50 13.14
CA GLN A 619 1.37 16.90 11.74
C GLN A 619 1.02 15.69 10.86
N MET A 620 1.70 14.56 11.07
CA MET A 620 1.43 13.31 10.36
C MET A 620 0.02 12.79 10.62
N ALA A 621 -0.46 12.80 11.86
CA ALA A 621 -1.82 12.41 12.19
C ALA A 621 -2.88 13.28 11.47
N ARG A 622 -2.63 14.59 11.35
CA ARG A 622 -3.53 15.51 10.61
C ARG A 622 -3.50 15.24 9.11
N PHE A 623 -2.32 15.04 8.55
CA PHE A 623 -2.14 14.69 7.15
C PHE A 623 -2.82 13.35 6.81
N GLN A 624 -2.63 12.33 7.63
CA GLN A 624 -3.29 11.03 7.49
C GLN A 624 -4.81 11.14 7.60
N ALA A 625 -5.33 11.95 8.54
CA ALA A 625 -6.77 12.21 8.63
C ALA A 625 -7.34 12.86 7.37
N ALA A 626 -6.68 13.90 6.84
CA ALA A 626 -7.08 14.54 5.59
C ALA A 626 -6.98 13.57 4.39
N LYS A 627 -5.93 12.74 4.35
CA LYS A 627 -5.74 11.70 3.34
C LYS A 627 -6.84 10.66 3.39
N LEU A 628 -7.19 10.19 4.59
CA LEU A 628 -8.23 9.20 4.81
C LEU A 628 -9.59 9.71 4.33
N VAL A 629 -10.02 10.88 4.82
CA VAL A 629 -11.29 11.52 4.44
C VAL A 629 -11.36 11.66 2.93
N ARG A 630 -10.29 12.14 2.30
CA ARG A 630 -10.22 12.24 0.84
C ARG A 630 -10.38 10.88 0.16
N SER A 631 -9.58 9.88 0.56
CA SER A 631 -9.59 8.56 -0.10
C SER A 631 -10.96 7.90 0.01
N VAL A 632 -11.54 7.86 1.21
CA VAL A 632 -12.86 7.30 1.46
C VAL A 632 -13.94 8.04 0.68
N PHE A 633 -13.88 9.38 0.64
CA PHE A 633 -14.83 10.18 -0.13
C PHE A 633 -14.73 9.91 -1.63
N ILE A 634 -13.53 9.94 -2.20
CA ILE A 634 -13.32 9.69 -3.63
C ILE A 634 -13.79 8.28 -3.98
N ASP A 635 -13.36 7.28 -3.22
CA ASP A 635 -13.69 5.88 -3.49
C ASP A 635 -15.20 5.61 -3.34
N ALA A 636 -15.86 6.24 -2.36
CA ALA A 636 -17.31 6.17 -2.20
C ALA A 636 -18.08 6.87 -3.34
N MET A 637 -17.51 7.92 -3.94
CA MET A 637 -18.15 8.69 -5.02
C MET A 637 -17.96 8.07 -6.40
N ILE A 638 -16.99 7.18 -6.62
CA ILE A 638 -16.73 6.58 -7.93
C ILE A 638 -17.99 5.93 -8.53
N PRO A 639 -18.76 5.06 -7.82
CA PRO A 639 -19.96 4.46 -8.41
C PRO A 639 -21.02 5.50 -8.79
N ALA A 640 -21.23 6.52 -7.94
CA ALA A 640 -22.21 7.57 -8.22
C ALA A 640 -21.82 8.42 -9.43
N VAL A 641 -20.55 8.81 -9.53
CA VAL A 641 -20.01 9.57 -10.67
C VAL A 641 -20.10 8.74 -11.94
N VAL A 642 -19.73 7.46 -11.91
CA VAL A 642 -19.84 6.55 -13.05
C VAL A 642 -21.30 6.40 -13.47
N PHE A 643 -22.21 6.13 -12.53
CA PHE A 643 -23.63 5.99 -12.82
C PHE A 643 -24.20 7.24 -13.49
N ALA A 644 -24.00 8.41 -12.88
CA ALA A 644 -24.44 9.68 -13.45
C ALA A 644 -23.86 9.89 -14.85
N SER A 645 -22.57 9.57 -15.03
CA SER A 645 -21.90 9.69 -16.32
C SER A 645 -22.50 8.78 -17.39
N LEU A 646 -22.88 7.55 -17.04
CA LEU A 646 -23.47 6.60 -17.98
C LEU A 646 -24.91 6.95 -18.34
N VAL A 647 -25.71 7.37 -17.35
CA VAL A 647 -27.10 7.82 -17.56
C VAL A 647 -27.14 9.05 -18.48
N PHE A 648 -26.22 9.99 -18.31
CA PHE A 648 -26.16 11.23 -19.09
C PHE A 648 -25.22 11.17 -20.31
N MET A 649 -24.61 10.02 -20.60
CA MET A 649 -23.71 9.86 -21.76
C MET A 649 -24.36 10.23 -23.09
N PRO A 650 -25.64 9.87 -23.36
CA PRO A 650 -26.27 10.16 -24.66
C PRO A 650 -26.55 11.65 -24.89
N LEU A 651 -26.56 12.45 -23.82
CA LEU A 651 -26.67 13.90 -23.89
C LEU A 651 -25.31 14.59 -24.05
N GLY A 652 -24.21 13.83 -24.13
CA GLY A 652 -22.83 14.36 -24.13
C GLY A 652 -22.35 14.87 -22.77
N ILE A 653 -23.26 15.10 -21.82
CA ILE A 653 -22.97 15.60 -20.46
C ILE A 653 -22.18 14.55 -19.66
N GLY A 654 -22.38 13.26 -19.92
CA GLY A 654 -21.69 12.18 -19.21
C GLY A 654 -20.15 12.29 -19.23
N LEU A 655 -19.56 12.70 -20.36
CA LEU A 655 -18.11 12.91 -20.46
C LEU A 655 -17.64 14.08 -19.59
N ALA A 656 -18.46 15.14 -19.47
CA ALA A 656 -18.17 16.27 -18.60
C ALA A 656 -18.20 15.88 -17.12
N VAL A 657 -19.13 14.99 -16.71
CA VAL A 657 -19.21 14.47 -15.34
C VAL A 657 -17.98 13.65 -14.97
N ILE A 658 -17.53 12.73 -15.85
CA ILE A 658 -16.27 11.98 -15.65
C ILE A 658 -15.08 12.94 -15.57
N GLY A 659 -15.00 13.90 -16.50
CA GLY A 659 -13.93 14.90 -16.53
C GLY A 659 -13.86 15.73 -15.25
N ALA A 660 -15.01 16.18 -14.73
CA ALA A 660 -15.11 16.91 -13.48
C ALA A 660 -14.72 16.05 -12.27
N GLY A 661 -15.19 14.80 -12.20
CA GLY A 661 -14.82 13.85 -11.14
C GLY A 661 -13.31 13.56 -11.11
N PHE A 662 -12.71 13.36 -12.29
CA PHE A 662 -11.26 13.17 -12.41
C PHE A 662 -10.47 14.43 -12.02
N ALA A 663 -10.89 15.60 -12.50
CA ALA A 663 -10.27 16.87 -12.13
C ALA A 663 -10.31 17.10 -10.61
N LEU A 664 -11.45 16.82 -9.96
CA LEU A 664 -11.60 16.91 -8.51
C LEU A 664 -10.63 15.95 -7.78
N ALA A 665 -10.53 14.70 -8.25
CA ALA A 665 -9.63 13.71 -7.66
C ALA A 665 -8.15 14.12 -7.76
N VAL A 666 -7.74 14.67 -8.91
CA VAL A 666 -6.37 15.18 -9.16
C VAL A 666 -6.08 16.43 -8.32
N LEU A 667 -6.96 17.44 -8.37
CA LEU A 667 -6.81 18.68 -7.60
C LEU A 667 -6.72 18.39 -6.10
N SER A 668 -7.57 17.50 -5.60
CA SER A 668 -7.54 17.05 -4.21
C SER A 668 -6.20 16.40 -3.86
N SER A 669 -5.56 15.67 -4.79
CA SER A 669 -4.22 15.11 -4.60
C SER A 669 -3.13 16.14 -4.49
N ILE A 670 -3.17 17.13 -5.38
CA ILE A 670 -2.18 18.20 -5.42
C ILE A 670 -2.27 19.02 -4.15
N ILE A 671 -3.49 19.37 -3.71
CA ILE A 671 -3.73 20.10 -2.48
C ILE A 671 -3.20 19.31 -1.28
N LEU A 672 -3.56 18.03 -1.17
CA LEU A 672 -3.15 17.20 -0.03
C LEU A 672 -1.63 17.02 0.05
N ASN A 673 -0.96 16.74 -1.08
CA ASN A 673 0.48 16.52 -1.12
C ASN A 673 1.31 17.76 -0.73
N ARG A 674 0.73 18.98 -0.80
CA ARG A 674 1.38 20.19 -0.27
C ARG A 674 1.43 20.23 1.26
N PHE A 675 0.58 19.45 1.93
CA PHE A 675 0.54 19.33 3.39
C PHE A 675 1.28 18.09 3.91
N THR A 676 2.06 17.40 3.06
CA THR A 676 2.88 16.28 3.53
C THR A 676 3.91 16.80 4.55
N PRO A 677 3.91 16.29 5.79
CA PRO A 677 4.87 16.72 6.80
C PRO A 677 6.29 16.38 6.35
N LYS A 678 7.23 17.30 6.58
CA LYS A 678 8.66 17.01 6.43
C LYS A 678 9.13 16.21 7.63
N GLU A 679 10.06 15.28 7.42
CA GLU A 679 10.69 14.54 8.51
C GLU A 679 11.28 15.50 9.54
N ALA A 680 11.16 15.16 10.83
CA ALA A 680 11.77 15.96 11.89
C ALA A 680 13.29 15.96 11.70
N GLU A 681 13.87 17.14 11.51
CA GLU A 681 15.33 17.29 11.52
C GLU A 681 15.81 17.09 12.96
N LYS A 682 16.82 16.21 13.14
CA LYS A 682 17.44 15.99 14.46
C LYS A 682 18.08 17.28 14.94
N TYR A 683 17.93 17.58 16.23
CA TYR A 683 18.48 18.79 16.84
C TYR A 683 20.01 18.74 16.85
N LYS A 684 20.66 19.77 16.31
CA LYS A 684 22.12 19.89 16.27
C LYS A 684 22.58 20.96 17.25
N MET A 685 23.23 20.55 18.34
CA MET A 685 23.61 21.46 19.43
C MET A 685 24.61 22.56 19.06
N LYS A 686 25.36 22.41 17.95
CA LYS A 686 26.46 23.34 17.58
C LYS A 686 26.02 24.79 17.32
N GLU A 687 24.72 25.06 17.15
CA GLU A 687 24.23 26.39 16.79
C GLU A 687 23.61 27.18 17.97
N ASP A 688 23.23 26.53 19.08
CA ASP A 688 22.35 27.16 20.09
C ASP A 688 22.75 26.89 21.57
N GLU A 689 23.96 27.29 21.99
CA GLU A 689 24.32 27.34 23.44
C GLU A 689 23.37 28.27 24.23
N GLU A 690 22.80 29.28 23.56
CA GLU A 690 21.79 30.18 24.13
C GLU A 690 20.45 29.49 24.41
N ASP A 691 19.98 28.58 23.54
CA ASP A 691 18.75 27.82 23.80
C ASP A 691 18.89 26.91 25.01
N PHE A 692 20.06 26.29 25.19
CA PHE A 692 20.35 25.53 26.40
C PHE A 692 20.33 26.42 27.64
N LYS A 693 20.91 27.62 27.59
CA LYS A 693 20.87 28.57 28.72
C LYS A 693 19.46 29.04 29.03
N GLN A 694 18.67 29.36 28.01
CA GLN A 694 17.27 29.78 28.15
C GLN A 694 16.41 28.66 28.72
N PHE A 695 16.56 27.44 28.20
CA PHE A 695 15.86 26.26 28.69
C PHE A 695 16.22 25.96 30.15
N LYS A 696 17.52 25.99 30.49
CA LYS A 696 18.01 25.78 31.85
C LYS A 696 17.48 26.84 32.83
N ALA A 697 17.29 28.07 32.38
CA ALA A 697 16.74 29.14 33.22
C ALA A 697 15.25 28.95 33.52
N ASN A 698 14.49 28.31 32.62
CA ASN A 698 13.06 28.09 32.80
C ASN A 698 12.55 26.84 32.04
N PRO A 699 12.86 25.63 32.53
CA PRO A 699 12.50 24.40 31.83
C PRO A 699 10.97 24.26 31.71
N ASP A 700 10.21 24.61 32.75
CA ASP A 700 8.74 24.56 32.73
C ASP A 700 8.12 25.53 31.73
N GLY A 701 8.65 26.76 31.65
CA GLY A 701 8.18 27.75 30.69
C GLY A 701 8.41 27.34 29.24
N ALA A 702 9.58 26.76 28.95
CA ALA A 702 9.91 26.26 27.62
C ALA A 702 9.01 25.08 27.20
N THR A 703 8.68 24.20 28.14
CA THR A 703 7.89 22.98 27.86
C THR A 703 6.37 23.22 27.79
N ALA A 704 5.87 24.32 28.36
CA ALA A 704 4.43 24.63 28.39
C ALA A 704 3.78 24.73 27.00
N GLY A 705 4.54 25.15 25.98
CA GLY A 705 4.05 25.18 24.59
C GLY A 705 3.86 23.77 24.02
N PHE A 706 4.81 22.89 24.27
CA PHE A 706 4.85 21.51 23.78
C PHE A 706 3.82 20.60 24.45
N LEU A 707 3.71 20.68 25.78
CA LEU A 707 2.74 19.92 26.57
C LEU A 707 1.30 20.38 26.33
N GLY A 708 1.11 21.51 25.65
CA GLY A 708 -0.18 22.03 25.24
C GLY A 708 -0.74 23.00 26.27
N ARG A 709 -0.38 24.28 26.16
CA ARG A 709 -1.29 25.34 26.64
C ARG A 709 -2.60 25.19 25.86
N LYS A 710 -3.73 25.06 26.57
CA LYS A 710 -5.09 25.15 26.02
C LYS A 710 -5.21 26.42 25.18
N ARG A 711 -4.93 26.34 23.88
CA ARG A 711 -5.15 27.46 22.96
C ARG A 711 -6.65 27.52 22.69
N SER A 712 -7.27 28.62 23.08
CA SER A 712 -8.65 28.96 22.70
C SER A 712 -8.71 29.30 21.21
N GLY A 713 -8.66 28.29 20.34
CA GLY A 713 -8.85 28.44 18.90
C GLY A 713 -10.26 28.05 18.46
N PHE A 714 -10.70 28.59 17.31
CA PHE A 714 -12.02 28.35 16.70
C PHE A 714 -12.27 26.87 16.34
N PHE A 715 -11.22 26.12 16.01
CA PHE A 715 -11.23 24.66 16.01
C PHE A 715 -10.75 24.18 17.37
N LYS A 716 -11.61 24.25 18.37
CA LYS A 716 -11.36 23.61 19.66
C LYS A 716 -11.23 22.11 19.37
N ASP A 717 -10.03 21.56 19.52
CA ASP A 717 -9.79 20.11 19.40
C ASP A 717 -10.61 19.45 20.52
N HIS A 718 -11.85 19.08 20.22
CA HIS A 718 -12.75 18.44 21.20
C HIS A 718 -12.15 17.11 21.73
N SER A 719 -11.11 16.59 21.06
CA SER A 719 -10.36 15.41 21.48
C SER A 719 -9.33 15.64 22.58
N GLU A 720 -9.01 16.88 22.99
CA GLU A 720 -8.05 17.13 24.09
C GLU A 720 -8.73 17.19 25.48
N GLN A 721 -10.07 17.29 25.55
CA GLN A 721 -10.82 17.26 26.82
C GLN A 721 -11.44 15.90 27.13
N THR A 722 -11.59 15.03 26.13
CA THR A 722 -11.66 13.60 26.37
C THR A 722 -10.23 13.10 26.50
N GLU A 723 -9.82 12.57 27.65
CA GLU A 723 -8.72 11.57 27.63
C GLU A 723 -8.95 10.65 26.44
N PRO A 724 -7.90 10.28 25.67
CA PRO A 724 -8.02 9.60 24.40
C PRO A 724 -9.13 8.58 24.52
N THR A 725 -10.28 8.84 23.86
CA THR A 725 -11.54 8.12 24.09
C THR A 725 -11.16 6.68 24.15
N ASP A 726 -11.29 6.10 25.34
CA ASP A 726 -10.57 4.90 25.68
C ASP A 726 -10.76 3.92 24.54
N VAL A 727 -9.70 3.60 23.80
CA VAL A 727 -9.83 2.65 22.70
C VAL A 727 -10.27 1.30 23.30
N ASP A 728 -10.06 1.10 24.59
CA ASP A 728 -10.56 -0.04 25.38
C ASP A 728 -12.08 0.04 25.64
N SER A 729 -12.74 1.15 25.31
CA SER A 729 -14.20 1.27 25.26
C SER A 729 -14.82 0.98 23.89
N LEU A 730 -14.04 1.13 22.79
CA LEU A 730 -14.48 0.83 21.41
C LEU A 730 -14.13 -0.60 20.98
N ILE A 731 -13.07 -1.17 21.56
CA ILE A 731 -12.82 -2.60 21.54
C ILE A 731 -13.67 -3.17 22.68
N PRO A 732 -14.60 -4.12 22.43
CA PRO A 732 -15.33 -4.76 23.52
C PRO A 732 -14.32 -5.22 24.58
N ARG A 733 -14.63 -5.11 25.88
CA ARG A 733 -13.83 -5.61 27.01
C ARG A 733 -13.45 -7.09 26.83
N LEU A 734 -12.48 -7.36 25.97
CA LEU A 734 -11.92 -8.67 25.67
C LEU A 734 -10.69 -8.92 26.55
N GLU A 735 -10.22 -7.92 27.28
CA GLU A 735 -9.14 -8.06 28.27
C GLU A 735 -9.63 -8.69 29.58
N GLU A 736 -10.95 -8.68 29.88
CA GLU A 736 -11.52 -9.48 30.98
C GLU A 736 -11.68 -10.98 30.61
N GLN A 737 -11.28 -11.42 29.41
CA GLN A 737 -11.29 -12.83 28.97
C GLN A 737 -9.91 -13.50 28.93
N ASP A 738 -9.00 -13.12 29.83
CA ASP A 738 -7.80 -13.93 30.13
C ASP A 738 -8.15 -15.33 30.71
N GLU A 739 -9.44 -15.63 30.97
CA GLU A 739 -9.95 -16.97 31.30
C GLU A 739 -9.93 -17.98 30.13
N ILE A 740 -9.75 -17.55 28.87
CA ILE A 740 -9.69 -18.49 27.72
C ILE A 740 -8.30 -19.15 27.61
N VAL A 741 -7.23 -18.51 28.09
CA VAL A 741 -5.87 -19.07 28.04
C VAL A 741 -5.71 -20.31 28.96
N PRO A 742 -6.29 -20.34 30.18
CA PRO A 742 -6.37 -21.57 30.99
C PRO A 742 -7.15 -22.71 30.33
N LEU A 743 -8.25 -22.41 29.62
CA LEU A 743 -9.07 -23.43 28.95
C LEU A 743 -8.35 -24.07 27.75
N LEU A 744 -7.48 -23.33 27.06
CA LEU A 744 -6.65 -23.87 25.98
C LEU A 744 -5.44 -24.66 26.51
N LYS A 745 -4.87 -24.28 27.67
CA LYS A 745 -3.87 -25.11 28.36
C LYS A 745 -4.43 -26.45 28.86
N GLN A 746 -5.73 -26.54 29.13
CA GLN A 746 -6.39 -27.80 29.46
C GLN A 746 -6.70 -28.69 28.24
N SER A 747 -6.58 -28.16 27.01
CA SER A 747 -6.77 -28.94 25.78
C SER A 747 -5.48 -29.49 25.15
N GLU A 748 -4.33 -29.27 25.79
CA GLU A 748 -3.03 -29.89 25.45
C GLU A 748 -2.64 -31.05 26.39
N ILE A 749 -3.62 -31.63 27.10
CA ILE A 749 -3.58 -32.99 27.70
C ILE A 749 -4.55 -33.84 26.90
#